data_AF-A0A849K4E9-F1
#
_entry.id   AF-A0A849K4E9-F1
#
_cell.length_a   1.000
_cell.length_b   1.000
_cell.length_c   1.000
_cell.angle_alpha   90.00
_cell.angle_beta   90.00
_cell.angle_gamma   90.00
#
_symmetry.space_group_name_H-M   'P 1'
#
loop_
_entity.id
_entity.type
_entity.pdbx_description
1 polymer ?
#
loop_
_entity_poly.entity_id
_entity_poly.type
_entity_poly.pdbx_seq_one_letter_code
_entity_poly.pdbx_strand_id
1 'polypeptide(L)'
;MDGELASIRSEVEAAREQARSRRRFVRAARQYRAALQRLDGLGAARAGADDVRAIRARALIGLASCETERGTEPSRTLALLDEAQRCASQGGDTAMVATVRGNRGLLLLRTGDVVAARREFDAAVAGLDDPRELVPVLLNRGTLHLETGALDEAVADLERCRDLATNAAEAVFRPMAEHNLGYARYLRGDLPAALRSMDDAAQVAPPEHAGVGLMDKAVVLFEAGLLTDAEDTLRRAVDLLTVDGASRDLLDALLARSRCLVGLGRHDEALELARDARGRARRAGHQVLEIVAAVAVLEARHGLLLESGEHRDLDRLAADAVELHDAACRVPGTERARVDVALIAADVLVRTGRPAEADAWLARLPRAAELPLGTRVSVEVVRAREAFGAGDRRAGLAAVRRGQRLLASQRLRLGAVEAVTAAAAHGVRLQAVDVEAALRTGRADAVFDAVERGRATFAGAGRVRPSADEETAALVVEARRLLERARVVGADDTDEEAGLLRDARRLQDRARHRAWHASGDAEVPLPTTVRRLRGALRDAGSEGAVVDLALYRGRVLAARVDARGTSLHDVVDVDEVRERCRRVQADQRILANRLIPEPLREAALGSLATDLDWLDRTLLGELDLAGRPLYVAARDRLASLPWGALPSRRGAATLVNSWVAPARQGRRSGPALVVAGPDLADADREAWAVADVWHDATVLVGAEATCDAVRAGMADASIVHLATHGTHEQDNPVFSSVRLADGPLFAHELDGTDLGGMVVVLSSCDVGVGSTHVGGEPLGLTSVLLRLGARAVIASVAPLRDDVARRVMPVLHRELCGGASPATALATAVAGEEEPIPLVCFGPLDVG
;
A
#
# COMPACT_ATOMS: atom_id res chain seq x y z
N MET A 1 -3.66 58.29 22.70
CA MET A 1 -2.79 57.33 23.41
C MET A 1 -3.53 56.07 23.83
N ASP A 2 -4.67 56.12 24.55
CA ASP A 2 -5.44 54.88 24.82
C ASP A 2 -6.00 54.24 23.53
N GLY A 3 -6.33 55.05 22.53
CA GLY A 3 -6.64 54.58 21.17
C GLY A 3 -5.46 53.94 20.43
N GLU A 4 -4.21 54.31 20.77
CA GLU A 4 -3.02 53.70 20.20
C GLU A 4 -2.77 52.32 20.81
N LEU A 5 -2.92 52.18 22.13
CA LEU A 5 -2.82 50.89 22.80
C LEU A 5 -3.92 49.91 22.35
N ALA A 6 -5.15 50.40 22.15
CA ALA A 6 -6.25 49.63 21.57
C ALA A 6 -5.95 49.19 20.12
N SER A 7 -5.34 50.07 19.32
CA SER A 7 -4.87 49.74 17.96
C SER A 7 -3.79 48.66 17.99
N ILE A 8 -2.77 48.77 18.85
CA ILE A 8 -1.72 47.75 18.99
C ILE A 8 -2.33 46.41 19.42
N ARG A 9 -3.26 46.40 20.38
CA ARG A 9 -3.97 45.19 20.81
C ARG A 9 -4.71 44.52 19.64
N SER A 10 -5.44 45.31 18.85
CA SER A 10 -6.15 44.80 17.67
C SER A 10 -5.20 44.21 16.62
N GLU A 11 -4.01 44.80 16.44
CA GLU A 11 -2.99 44.28 15.52
C GLU A 11 -2.38 42.97 16.00
N VAL A 12 -2.12 42.85 17.31
CA VAL A 12 -1.61 41.60 17.92
C VAL A 12 -2.64 40.47 17.75
N GLU A 13 -3.92 40.74 17.95
CA GLU A 13 -4.98 39.74 17.71
C GLU A 13 -5.14 39.41 16.22
N ALA A 14 -5.05 40.39 15.33
CA ALA A 14 -5.06 40.14 13.89
C ALA A 14 -3.85 39.30 13.45
N ALA A 15 -2.67 39.54 14.01
CA ALA A 15 -1.47 38.75 13.76
C ALA A 15 -1.61 37.31 14.29
N ARG A 16 -2.27 37.13 15.44
CA ARG A 16 -2.61 35.81 16.00
C ARG A 16 -3.51 35.03 15.05
N GLU A 17 -4.54 35.67 14.50
CA GLU A 17 -5.43 35.06 13.50
C GLU A 17 -4.69 34.69 12.20
N GLN A 18 -3.79 35.55 11.72
CA GLN A 18 -2.95 35.23 10.56
C GLN A 18 -2.03 34.02 10.81
N ALA A 19 -1.46 33.91 12.01
CA ALA A 19 -0.56 32.81 12.36
C ALA A 19 -1.32 31.49 12.61
N ARG A 20 -2.37 31.52 13.45
CA ARG A 20 -3.07 30.31 13.91
C ARG A 20 -4.04 29.77 12.86
N SER A 21 -4.92 30.62 12.33
CA SER A 21 -6.01 30.15 11.46
C SER A 21 -5.58 30.07 10.00
N ARG A 22 -4.67 30.96 9.57
CA ARG A 22 -4.25 31.06 8.16
C ARG A 22 -2.83 30.57 7.89
N ARG A 23 -2.08 30.13 8.91
CA ARG A 23 -0.67 29.66 8.82
C ARG A 23 0.31 30.64 8.14
N ARG A 24 0.02 31.95 8.16
CA ARG A 24 0.86 33.00 7.52
C ARG A 24 1.96 33.52 8.46
N PHE A 25 2.86 32.63 8.88
CA PHE A 25 3.88 32.92 9.90
C PHE A 25 4.81 34.10 9.54
N VAL A 26 5.21 34.24 8.27
CA VAL A 26 6.08 35.34 7.81
C VAL A 26 5.40 36.71 7.99
N ARG A 27 4.11 36.79 7.66
CA ARG A 27 3.33 38.02 7.76
C ARG A 27 3.04 38.35 9.21
N ALA A 28 2.60 37.36 9.99
CA ALA A 28 2.33 37.51 11.42
C ALA A 28 3.58 37.94 12.19
N ALA A 29 4.74 37.32 11.93
CA ALA A 29 6.01 37.71 12.56
C ALA A 29 6.41 39.17 12.27
N ARG A 30 6.09 39.69 11.09
CA ARG A 30 6.31 41.12 10.75
C ARG A 30 5.38 42.02 11.57
N GLN A 31 4.12 41.64 11.71
CA GLN A 31 3.13 42.39 12.49
C GLN A 31 3.47 42.39 13.98
N TYR A 32 3.89 41.26 14.56
CA TYR A 32 4.34 41.22 15.95
C TYR A 32 5.56 42.10 16.21
N ARG A 33 6.55 42.09 15.31
CA ARG A 33 7.72 42.99 15.42
C ARG A 33 7.31 44.47 15.37
N ALA A 34 6.41 44.83 14.46
CA ALA A 34 5.91 46.20 14.35
C ALA A 34 5.13 46.62 15.63
N ALA A 35 4.31 45.73 16.19
CA ALA A 35 3.62 45.96 17.45
C ALA A 35 4.61 46.17 18.61
N LEU A 36 5.66 45.34 18.71
CA LEU A 36 6.71 45.48 19.73
C LEU A 36 7.45 46.81 19.61
N GLN A 37 7.84 47.22 18.39
CA GLN A 37 8.48 48.52 18.15
C GLN A 37 7.60 49.70 18.57
N ARG A 38 6.29 49.62 18.32
CA ARG A 38 5.34 50.66 18.76
C ARG A 38 5.20 50.69 20.28
N LEU A 39 5.20 49.53 20.94
CA LEU A 39 5.20 49.45 22.40
C LEU A 39 6.48 50.03 23.03
N ASP A 40 7.64 49.85 22.39
CA ASP A 40 8.90 50.47 22.82
C ASP A 40 8.87 52.01 22.72
N GLY A 41 8.07 52.54 21.79
CA GLY A 41 7.84 53.99 21.61
C GLY A 41 6.92 54.63 22.66
N LEU A 42 6.18 53.83 23.45
CA LEU A 42 5.37 54.32 24.57
C LEU A 42 6.31 54.61 25.74
N GLY A 43 6.64 55.87 25.98
CA GLY A 43 7.70 56.31 26.92
C GLY A 43 7.72 55.62 28.30
N ALA A 44 8.89 55.64 28.94
CA ALA A 44 9.25 54.84 30.14
C ALA A 44 8.23 54.84 31.30
N ALA A 45 7.42 55.89 31.45
CA ALA A 45 6.39 56.00 32.48
C ALA A 45 5.21 55.01 32.30
N ARG A 46 4.90 54.56 31.07
CA ARG A 46 3.85 53.55 30.80
C ARG A 46 4.41 52.17 30.44
N ALA A 47 5.71 52.02 30.22
CA ALA A 47 6.35 50.72 29.97
C ALA A 47 6.15 49.72 31.13
N GLY A 48 5.92 50.23 32.35
CA GLY A 48 5.61 49.44 33.54
C GLY A 48 4.12 49.16 33.78
N ALA A 49 3.21 49.68 32.96
CA ALA A 49 1.77 49.47 33.14
C ALA A 49 1.38 48.01 32.79
N ASP A 50 0.48 47.43 33.57
CA ASP A 50 0.13 46.01 33.46
C ASP A 50 -0.50 45.66 32.10
N ASP A 51 -1.27 46.57 31.52
CA ASP A 51 -1.88 46.42 30.18
C ASP A 51 -0.84 46.43 29.05
N VAL A 52 0.19 47.27 29.15
CA VAL A 52 1.33 47.30 28.22
C VAL A 52 2.15 46.02 28.34
N ARG A 53 2.44 45.56 29.56
CA ARG A 53 3.16 44.30 29.81
C ARG A 53 2.41 43.09 29.27
N ALA A 54 1.09 43.03 29.44
CA ALA A 54 0.27 41.94 28.93
C ALA A 54 0.27 41.88 27.40
N ILE A 55 0.11 43.02 26.71
CA ILE A 55 0.16 43.08 25.25
C ILE A 55 1.57 42.71 24.73
N ARG A 56 2.62 43.21 25.39
CA ARG A 56 4.02 42.86 25.06
C ARG A 56 4.26 41.36 25.19
N ALA A 57 3.87 40.75 26.32
CA ALA A 57 4.01 39.32 26.54
C ALA A 57 3.32 38.52 25.42
N ARG A 58 2.09 38.89 25.05
CA ARG A 58 1.34 38.22 23.97
C ARG A 58 2.00 38.37 22.61
N ALA A 59 2.51 39.56 22.28
CA ALA A 59 3.23 39.81 21.03
C ALA A 59 4.55 39.00 20.96
N LEU A 60 5.29 38.89 22.07
CA LEU A 60 6.51 38.08 22.17
C LEU A 60 6.22 36.58 22.01
N ILE A 61 5.17 36.06 22.65
CA ILE A 61 4.71 34.68 22.49
C ILE A 61 4.36 34.39 21.03
N GLY A 62 3.55 35.25 20.42
CA GLY A 62 3.14 35.09 19.02
C GLY A 62 4.32 35.16 18.05
N LEU A 63 5.29 36.05 18.31
CA LEU A 63 6.54 36.12 17.55
C LEU A 63 7.35 34.84 17.72
N ALA A 64 7.55 34.36 18.95
CA ALA A 64 8.29 33.13 19.24
C ALA A 64 7.70 31.90 18.52
N SER A 65 6.36 31.77 18.52
CA SER A 65 5.67 30.72 17.76
C SER A 65 5.94 30.82 16.25
N CYS A 66 5.85 32.02 15.66
CA CYS A 66 6.16 32.21 14.24
C CYS A 66 7.64 31.94 13.91
N GLU A 67 8.56 32.33 14.78
CA GLU A 67 10.00 32.10 14.60
C GLU A 67 10.37 30.61 14.71
N THR A 68 9.67 29.85 15.57
CA THR A 68 9.79 28.38 15.66
C THR A 68 9.43 27.72 14.32
N GLU A 69 8.28 28.08 13.76
CA GLU A 69 7.80 27.52 12.48
C GLU A 69 8.63 27.97 11.26
N ARG A 70 9.38 29.07 11.40
CA ARG A 70 10.31 29.58 10.38
C ARG A 70 11.73 29.00 10.46
N GLY A 71 12.03 28.21 11.49
CA GLY A 71 13.37 27.62 11.66
C GLY A 71 14.41 28.54 12.27
N THR A 72 13.97 29.59 12.97
CA THR A 72 14.89 30.48 13.70
C THR A 72 15.57 29.71 14.84
N GLU A 73 16.83 30.07 15.09
CA GLU A 73 17.68 29.41 16.09
C GLU A 73 16.99 29.32 17.47
N PRO A 74 16.93 28.13 18.10
CA PRO A 74 16.13 27.90 19.31
C PRO A 74 16.47 28.83 20.48
N SER A 75 17.74 29.20 20.68
CA SER A 75 18.13 30.08 21.78
C SER A 75 17.55 31.49 21.64
N ARG A 76 17.45 32.01 20.40
CA ARG A 76 16.77 33.28 20.12
C ARG A 76 15.28 33.21 20.41
N THR A 77 14.63 32.10 20.05
CA THR A 77 13.20 31.90 20.31
C THR A 77 12.93 31.73 21.82
N LEU A 78 13.80 31.02 22.54
CA LEU A 78 13.75 30.91 24.00
C LEU A 78 13.92 32.28 24.67
N ALA A 79 14.81 33.14 24.18
CA ALA A 79 15.00 34.49 24.72
C ALA A 79 13.72 35.34 24.61
N LEU A 80 12.96 35.21 23.52
CA LEU A 80 11.64 35.86 23.37
C LEU A 80 10.65 35.36 24.44
N LEU A 81 10.62 34.05 24.70
CA LEU A 81 9.76 33.44 25.71
C LEU A 81 10.19 33.83 27.14
N ASP A 82 11.49 33.93 27.41
CA ASP A 82 12.02 34.40 28.70
C ASP A 82 11.63 35.86 28.96
N GLU A 83 11.68 36.72 27.93
CA GLU A 83 11.20 38.09 28.03
C GLU A 83 9.68 38.15 28.24
N ALA A 84 8.89 37.35 27.52
CA ALA A 84 7.46 37.27 27.71
C ALA A 84 7.10 36.83 29.14
N GLN A 85 7.81 35.85 29.68
CA GLN A 85 7.63 35.36 31.05
C GLN A 85 7.96 36.44 32.09
N ARG A 86 9.03 37.22 31.88
CA ARG A 86 9.37 38.36 32.75
C ARG A 86 8.26 39.41 32.74
N CYS A 87 7.75 39.77 31.57
CA CYS A 87 6.62 40.71 31.44
C CYS A 87 5.38 40.22 32.19
N ALA A 88 5.01 38.95 32.00
CA ALA A 88 3.86 38.33 32.66
C ALA A 88 4.02 38.27 34.20
N SER A 89 5.19 37.84 34.67
CA SER A 89 5.47 37.68 36.11
C SER A 89 5.47 39.03 36.84
N GLN A 90 6.04 40.07 36.23
CA GLN A 90 6.05 41.43 36.81
C GLN A 90 4.66 42.06 36.86
N GLY A 91 3.76 41.68 35.93
CA GLY A 91 2.35 42.10 35.94
C GLY A 91 1.44 41.21 36.79
N GLY A 92 1.96 40.15 37.43
CA GLY A 92 1.17 39.21 38.23
C GLY A 92 0.19 38.33 37.43
N ASP A 93 0.35 38.22 36.11
CA ASP A 93 -0.56 37.48 35.22
C ASP A 93 -0.15 36.00 35.14
N THR A 94 -0.70 35.19 36.06
CA THR A 94 -0.41 33.76 36.16
C THR A 94 -0.88 32.97 34.94
N ALA A 95 -1.98 33.36 34.31
CA ALA A 95 -2.50 32.72 33.10
C ALA A 95 -1.59 32.98 31.88
N MET A 96 -1.05 34.20 31.76
CA MET A 96 -0.04 34.50 30.74
C MET A 96 1.26 33.72 30.99
N VAL A 97 1.70 33.56 32.25
CA VAL A 97 2.85 32.70 32.57
C VAL A 97 2.59 31.26 32.09
N ALA A 98 1.41 30.70 32.34
CA ALA A 98 1.04 29.37 31.86
C ALA A 98 0.98 29.31 30.32
N THR A 99 0.52 30.37 29.64
CA THR A 99 0.55 30.49 28.17
C THR A 99 1.97 30.46 27.62
N VAL A 100 2.92 31.16 28.28
CA VAL A 100 4.34 31.14 27.91
C VAL A 100 4.91 29.74 28.04
N ARG A 101 4.59 29.03 29.13
CA ARG A 101 5.01 27.63 29.32
C ARG A 101 4.50 26.73 28.20
N GLY A 102 3.24 26.87 27.80
CA GLY A 102 2.68 26.11 26.67
C GLY A 102 3.46 26.30 25.36
N ASN A 103 3.89 27.53 25.06
CA ASN A 103 4.70 27.82 23.88
C ASN A 103 6.15 27.36 24.02
N ARG A 104 6.72 27.39 25.23
CA ARG A 104 8.03 26.79 25.53
C ARG A 104 8.00 25.28 25.33
N GLY A 105 6.93 24.62 25.79
CA GLY A 105 6.69 23.20 25.55
C GLY A 105 6.65 22.86 24.07
N LEU A 106 5.95 23.65 23.25
CA LEU A 106 5.93 23.47 21.79
C LEU A 106 7.32 23.62 21.17
N LEU A 107 8.07 24.67 21.51
CA LEU A 107 9.44 24.84 21.00
C LEU A 107 10.32 23.64 21.35
N LEU A 108 10.29 23.21 22.62
CA LEU A 108 11.06 22.07 23.11
C LEU A 108 10.68 20.77 22.39
N LEU A 109 9.39 20.53 22.16
CA LEU A 109 8.90 19.39 21.38
C LEU A 109 9.44 19.44 19.93
N ARG A 110 9.37 20.62 19.28
CA ARG A 110 9.86 20.81 17.91
C ARG A 110 11.37 20.68 17.76
N THR A 111 12.12 20.88 18.85
CA THR A 111 13.57 20.66 18.96
C THR A 111 13.93 19.32 19.63
N GLY A 112 12.92 18.51 19.99
CA GLY A 112 13.07 17.14 20.48
C GLY A 112 13.44 16.96 21.95
N ASP A 113 13.39 17.99 22.80
CA ASP A 113 13.50 17.80 24.25
C ASP A 113 12.13 17.43 24.83
N VAL A 114 11.74 16.18 24.60
CA VAL A 114 10.42 15.64 24.95
C VAL A 114 10.17 15.68 26.46
N VAL A 115 11.19 15.46 27.28
CA VAL A 115 11.06 15.44 28.75
C VAL A 115 10.81 16.85 29.27
N ALA A 116 11.57 17.84 28.81
CA ALA A 116 11.33 19.23 29.19
C ALA A 116 10.00 19.73 28.62
N ALA A 117 9.67 19.39 27.37
CA ALA A 117 8.41 19.74 26.74
C ALA A 117 7.20 19.25 27.56
N ARG A 118 7.22 17.99 28.02
CA ARG A 118 6.16 17.43 28.88
C ARG A 118 6.00 18.24 30.17
N ARG A 119 7.09 18.58 30.86
CA ARG A 119 7.03 19.39 32.10
C ARG A 119 6.42 20.77 31.86
N GLU A 120 6.79 21.42 30.77
CA GLU A 120 6.25 22.73 30.40
C GLU A 120 4.76 22.65 30.05
N PHE A 121 4.34 21.62 29.30
CA PHE A 121 2.93 21.40 28.99
C PHE A 121 2.11 21.06 30.24
N ASP A 122 2.60 20.21 31.14
CA ASP A 122 1.91 19.87 32.38
C ASP A 122 1.68 21.11 33.26
N ALA A 123 2.70 21.96 33.38
CA ALA A 123 2.58 23.22 34.10
C ALA A 123 1.64 24.21 33.40
N ALA A 124 1.62 24.24 32.06
CA ALA A 124 0.72 25.08 31.30
C ALA A 124 -0.75 24.66 31.50
N VAL A 125 -1.06 23.37 31.35
CA VAL A 125 -2.43 22.83 31.55
C VAL A 125 -2.92 23.04 32.98
N ALA A 126 -2.05 22.94 33.98
CA ALA A 126 -2.42 23.20 35.38
C ALA A 126 -2.74 24.68 35.69
N GLY A 127 -2.27 25.62 34.86
CA GLY A 127 -2.43 27.06 35.06
C GLY A 127 -3.35 27.76 34.06
N LEU A 128 -4.02 27.03 33.16
CA LEU A 128 -4.89 27.56 32.12
C LEU A 128 -6.31 27.06 32.26
N ASP A 129 -7.25 27.99 32.42
CA ASP A 129 -8.70 27.72 32.41
C ASP A 129 -9.39 28.23 31.13
N ASP A 130 -8.82 29.24 30.44
CA ASP A 130 -9.38 29.82 29.22
C ASP A 130 -9.22 28.85 28.03
N PRO A 131 -10.32 28.36 27.42
CA PRO A 131 -10.26 27.48 26.26
C PRO A 131 -9.39 28.02 25.11
N ARG A 132 -9.31 29.35 24.91
CA ARG A 132 -8.52 29.99 23.84
C ARG A 132 -7.02 29.73 23.92
N GLU A 133 -6.51 29.53 25.13
CA GLU A 133 -5.10 29.22 25.37
C GLU A 133 -4.91 27.74 25.72
N LEU A 134 -5.90 27.10 26.35
CA LEU A 134 -5.80 25.70 26.76
C LEU A 134 -5.90 24.72 25.57
N VAL A 135 -6.80 24.95 24.61
CA VAL A 135 -7.05 24.04 23.48
C VAL A 135 -5.77 23.75 22.66
N PRO A 136 -4.96 24.76 22.23
CA PRO A 136 -3.71 24.50 21.52
C PRO A 136 -2.68 23.73 22.36
N VAL A 137 -2.66 23.94 23.68
CA VAL A 137 -1.73 23.25 24.59
C VAL A 137 -2.13 21.79 24.76
N LEU A 138 -3.43 21.51 24.91
CA LEU A 138 -3.95 20.13 24.95
C LEU A 138 -3.67 19.38 23.65
N LEU A 139 -3.86 20.02 22.50
CA LEU A 139 -3.55 19.41 21.21
C LEU A 139 -2.06 19.00 21.12
N ASN A 140 -1.16 19.93 21.45
CA ASN A 140 0.29 19.70 21.38
C ASN A 140 0.77 18.67 22.42
N ARG A 141 0.23 18.69 23.65
CA ARG A 141 0.57 17.68 24.67
C ARG A 141 0.02 16.31 24.29
N GLY A 142 -1.18 16.26 23.72
CA GLY A 142 -1.75 15.05 23.13
C GLY A 142 -0.84 14.45 22.06
N THR A 143 -0.33 15.27 21.13
CA THR A 143 0.66 14.83 20.13
C THR A 143 1.95 14.30 20.78
N LEU A 144 2.49 14.98 21.80
CA LEU A 144 3.65 14.49 22.55
C LEU A 144 3.38 13.11 23.17
N HIS A 145 2.20 12.92 23.76
CA HIS A 145 1.80 11.64 24.33
C HIS A 145 1.67 10.55 23.26
N LEU A 146 1.19 10.86 22.05
CA LEU A 146 1.20 9.93 20.92
C LEU A 146 2.63 9.53 20.51
N GLU A 147 3.54 10.49 20.38
CA GLU A 147 4.95 10.25 20.02
C GLU A 147 5.70 9.42 21.06
N THR A 148 5.32 9.54 22.33
CA THR A 148 5.93 8.81 23.46
C THR A 148 5.21 7.51 23.82
N GLY A 149 4.08 7.21 23.17
CA GLY A 149 3.29 6.00 23.43
C GLY A 149 2.43 6.04 24.69
N ALA A 150 2.26 7.21 25.32
CA ALA A 150 1.34 7.43 26.44
C ALA A 150 -0.11 7.57 25.92
N LEU A 151 -0.64 6.47 25.36
CA LEU A 151 -1.86 6.52 24.54
C LEU A 151 -3.12 6.93 25.32
N ASP A 152 -3.21 6.57 26.60
CA ASP A 152 -4.39 6.91 27.42
C ASP A 152 -4.40 8.40 27.75
N GLU A 153 -3.25 8.96 28.12
CA GLU A 153 -3.08 10.39 28.33
C GLU A 153 -3.25 11.19 27.03
N ALA A 154 -2.78 10.65 25.90
CA ALA A 154 -3.00 11.25 24.59
C ALA A 154 -4.50 11.37 24.28
N VAL A 155 -5.23 10.27 24.42
CA VAL A 155 -6.68 10.24 24.15
C VAL A 155 -7.42 11.23 25.07
N ALA A 156 -7.11 11.24 26.36
CA ALA A 156 -7.75 12.14 27.31
C ALA A 156 -7.54 13.63 26.94
N ASP A 157 -6.32 14.02 26.56
CA ASP A 157 -6.03 15.39 26.16
C ASP A 157 -6.72 15.78 24.85
N LEU A 158 -6.75 14.87 23.87
CA LEU A 158 -7.35 15.12 22.56
C LEU A 158 -8.87 15.16 22.62
N GLU A 159 -9.51 14.31 23.43
CA GLU A 159 -10.95 14.39 23.70
C GLU A 159 -11.31 15.70 24.39
N ARG A 160 -10.53 16.10 25.41
CA ARG A 160 -10.72 17.39 26.07
C ARG A 160 -10.51 18.58 25.12
N CYS A 161 -9.53 18.49 24.22
CA CYS A 161 -9.29 19.47 23.17
C CYS A 161 -10.51 19.60 22.23
N ARG A 162 -11.02 18.47 21.73
CA ARG A 162 -12.22 18.40 20.88
C ARG A 162 -13.44 19.01 21.58
N ASP A 163 -13.67 18.65 22.83
CA ASP A 163 -14.88 19.03 23.58
C ASP A 163 -14.86 20.52 23.99
N LEU A 164 -13.67 21.11 24.17
CA LEU A 164 -13.51 22.55 24.47
C LEU A 164 -13.51 23.44 23.22
N ALA A 165 -13.26 22.89 22.03
CA ALA A 165 -13.20 23.61 20.77
C ALA A 165 -14.60 23.94 20.19
N THR A 166 -15.43 24.65 20.95
CA THR A 166 -16.86 24.87 20.62
C THR A 166 -17.18 26.19 19.90
N ASN A 167 -16.34 27.23 20.00
CA ASN A 167 -16.63 28.51 19.33
C ASN A 167 -15.95 28.61 17.95
N ALA A 168 -16.42 29.56 17.13
CA ALA A 168 -15.93 29.77 15.77
C ALA A 168 -14.41 30.01 15.66
N ALA A 169 -13.78 30.59 16.70
CA ALA A 169 -12.33 30.84 16.72
C ALA A 169 -11.50 29.59 17.05
N GLU A 170 -12.07 28.61 17.76
CA GLU A 170 -11.38 27.36 18.13
C GLU A 170 -11.79 26.16 17.26
N ALA A 171 -12.82 26.32 16.42
CA ALA A 171 -13.36 25.27 15.56
C ALA A 171 -12.32 24.60 14.64
N VAL A 172 -11.22 25.31 14.31
CA VAL A 172 -10.09 24.77 13.54
C VAL A 172 -9.36 23.62 14.23
N PHE A 173 -9.36 23.57 15.57
CA PHE A 173 -8.63 22.55 16.34
C PHE A 173 -9.41 21.24 16.47
N ARG A 174 -10.73 21.27 16.31
CA ARG A 174 -11.57 20.07 16.39
C ARG A 174 -11.16 18.98 15.38
N PRO A 175 -11.08 19.26 14.05
CA PRO A 175 -10.63 18.25 13.10
C PRO A 175 -9.18 17.81 13.37
N MET A 176 -8.31 18.69 13.89
CA MET A 176 -6.95 18.30 14.27
C MET A 176 -6.93 17.30 15.43
N ALA A 177 -7.78 17.50 16.44
CA ALA A 177 -7.91 16.58 17.58
C ALA A 177 -8.54 15.24 17.15
N GLU A 178 -9.60 15.26 16.33
CA GLU A 178 -10.24 14.06 15.79
C GLU A 178 -9.29 13.24 14.91
N HIS A 179 -8.45 13.92 14.13
CA HIS A 179 -7.38 13.29 13.36
C HIS A 179 -6.36 12.58 14.27
N ASN A 180 -5.84 13.25 15.30
CA ASN A 180 -4.89 12.68 16.25
C ASN A 180 -5.50 11.51 17.07
N LEU A 181 -6.80 11.56 17.37
CA LEU A 181 -7.54 10.42 17.93
C LEU A 181 -7.59 9.25 16.94
N GLY A 182 -7.69 9.52 15.63
CA GLY A 182 -7.47 8.53 14.58
C GLY A 182 -6.10 7.89 14.69
N TYR A 183 -5.03 8.68 14.81
CA TYR A 183 -3.66 8.16 15.00
C TYR A 183 -3.52 7.30 16.26
N ALA A 184 -4.15 7.69 17.37
CA ALA A 184 -4.20 6.89 18.60
C ALA A 184 -4.82 5.50 18.37
N ARG A 185 -5.90 5.43 17.58
CA ARG A 185 -6.54 4.15 17.21
C ARG A 185 -5.60 3.28 16.38
N TYR A 186 -4.84 3.87 15.47
CA TYR A 186 -3.83 3.15 14.69
C TYR A 186 -2.76 2.55 15.62
N LEU A 187 -2.23 3.32 16.57
CA LEU A 187 -1.24 2.83 17.54
C LEU A 187 -1.80 1.72 18.45
N ARG A 188 -3.12 1.73 18.74
CA ARG A 188 -3.82 0.64 19.43
C ARG A 188 -4.10 -0.58 18.54
N GLY A 189 -3.81 -0.51 17.25
CA GLY A 189 -3.96 -1.60 16.29
C GLY A 189 -5.27 -1.63 15.51
N ASP A 190 -6.10 -0.58 15.64
CA ASP A 190 -7.34 -0.40 14.87
C ASP A 190 -7.10 0.56 13.70
N LEU A 191 -6.31 0.11 12.71
CA LEU A 191 -6.11 0.84 11.44
C LEU A 191 -7.45 1.18 10.76
N PRO A 192 -8.42 0.25 10.67
CA PRO A 192 -9.75 0.53 10.15
C PRO A 192 -10.38 1.80 10.74
N ALA A 193 -10.53 1.88 12.06
CA ALA A 193 -11.15 3.04 12.71
C ALA A 193 -10.26 4.29 12.70
N ALA A 194 -8.94 4.11 12.64
CA ALA A 194 -8.00 5.21 12.46
C ALA A 194 -8.26 5.94 11.15
N LEU A 195 -8.28 5.22 10.02
CA LEU A 195 -8.47 5.80 8.70
C LEU A 195 -9.87 6.44 8.57
N ARG A 196 -10.92 5.86 9.17
CA ARG A 196 -12.26 6.52 9.28
C ARG A 196 -12.15 7.90 9.88
N SER A 197 -11.64 7.94 11.10
CA SER A 197 -11.60 9.17 11.90
C SER A 197 -10.73 10.23 11.23
N MET A 198 -9.65 9.81 10.56
CA MET A 198 -8.79 10.71 9.81
C MET A 198 -9.48 11.27 8.56
N ASP A 199 -10.25 10.46 7.84
CA ASP A 199 -11.00 10.90 6.66
C ASP A 199 -12.18 11.81 7.01
N ASP A 200 -12.93 11.48 8.06
CA ASP A 200 -14.02 12.32 8.56
C ASP A 200 -13.48 13.68 9.03
N ALA A 201 -12.37 13.68 9.77
CA ALA A 201 -11.70 14.90 10.20
C ALA A 201 -11.22 15.75 9.02
N ALA A 202 -10.66 15.12 7.97
CA ALA A 202 -10.16 15.82 6.79
C ALA A 202 -11.29 16.48 5.98
N GLN A 203 -12.50 15.92 5.95
CA GLN A 203 -13.64 16.48 5.22
C GLN A 203 -14.14 17.81 5.80
N VAL A 204 -14.02 17.99 7.11
CA VAL A 204 -14.48 19.19 7.83
C VAL A 204 -13.33 20.14 8.19
N ALA A 205 -12.09 19.78 7.84
CA ALA A 205 -10.91 20.60 8.08
C ALA A 205 -10.89 21.84 7.16
N PRO A 206 -10.54 23.02 7.69
CA PRO A 206 -10.25 24.18 6.84
C PRO A 206 -9.13 23.88 5.83
N PRO A 207 -9.17 24.42 4.60
CA PRO A 207 -8.17 24.16 3.57
C PRO A 207 -6.72 24.37 4.03
N GLU A 208 -6.49 25.38 4.88
CA GLU A 208 -5.18 25.73 5.43
C GLU A 208 -4.60 24.66 6.38
N HIS A 209 -5.44 23.75 6.88
CA HIS A 209 -5.07 22.70 7.82
C HIS A 209 -5.21 21.29 7.24
N ALA A 210 -5.96 21.14 6.14
CA ALA A 210 -6.19 19.86 5.47
C ALA A 210 -4.88 19.18 5.03
N GLY A 211 -3.87 19.96 4.62
CA GLY A 211 -2.57 19.43 4.20
C GLY A 211 -1.85 18.63 5.30
N VAL A 212 -1.86 19.10 6.54
CA VAL A 212 -1.21 18.41 7.68
C VAL A 212 -1.94 17.11 8.00
N GLY A 213 -3.28 17.12 8.05
CA GLY A 213 -4.07 15.92 8.28
C GLY A 213 -3.89 14.85 7.18
N LEU A 214 -3.72 15.27 5.92
CA LEU A 214 -3.40 14.36 4.82
C LEU A 214 -1.98 13.78 4.95
N MET A 215 -0.99 14.60 5.32
CA MET A 215 0.38 14.13 5.55
C MET A 215 0.43 13.05 6.64
N ASP A 216 -0.20 13.29 7.78
CA ASP A 216 -0.23 12.35 8.91
C ASP A 216 -1.01 11.07 8.56
N LYS A 217 -2.12 11.18 7.81
CA LYS A 217 -2.81 10.01 7.22
C LYS A 217 -1.87 9.20 6.35
N ALA A 218 -1.06 9.85 5.53
CA ALA A 218 -0.13 9.15 4.65
C ALA A 218 0.99 8.42 5.40
N VAL A 219 1.43 8.92 6.56
CA VAL A 219 2.35 8.19 7.44
C VAL A 219 1.71 6.90 7.94
N VAL A 220 0.42 6.93 8.31
CA VAL A 220 -0.34 5.73 8.69
C VAL A 220 -0.47 4.75 7.51
N LEU A 221 -0.79 5.25 6.32
CA LEU A 221 -0.86 4.43 5.10
C LEU A 221 0.50 3.78 4.77
N PHE A 222 1.59 4.53 4.88
CA PHE A 222 2.94 4.03 4.66
C PHE A 222 3.31 2.90 5.62
N GLU A 223 3.06 3.06 6.93
CA GLU A 223 3.37 2.02 7.93
C GLU A 223 2.40 0.83 7.87
N ALA A 224 1.18 1.03 7.34
CA ALA A 224 0.32 -0.07 6.94
C ALA A 224 0.87 -0.81 5.72
N GLY A 225 1.69 -0.14 4.91
CA GLY A 225 2.34 -0.63 3.68
C GLY A 225 1.62 -0.25 2.39
N LEU A 226 0.57 0.58 2.47
CA LEU A 226 -0.22 1.09 1.35
C LEU A 226 0.53 2.22 0.65
N LEU A 227 1.68 1.89 0.03
CA LEU A 227 2.65 2.86 -0.45
C LEU A 227 2.11 3.75 -1.58
N THR A 228 1.29 3.21 -2.49
CA THR A 228 0.69 4.01 -3.56
C THR A 228 -0.32 5.02 -3.01
N ASP A 229 -1.23 4.58 -2.14
CA ASP A 229 -2.20 5.47 -1.48
C ASP A 229 -1.49 6.54 -0.62
N ALA A 230 -0.38 6.18 0.02
CA ALA A 230 0.44 7.11 0.78
C ALA A 230 1.07 8.18 -0.14
N GLU A 231 1.63 7.80 -1.30
CA GLU A 231 2.19 8.74 -2.28
C GLU A 231 1.13 9.71 -2.79
N ASP A 232 -0.04 9.19 -3.18
CA ASP A 232 -1.14 10.00 -3.69
C ASP A 232 -1.64 10.99 -2.64
N THR A 233 -1.77 10.53 -1.40
CA THR A 233 -2.16 11.37 -0.26
C THR A 233 -1.11 12.45 0.02
N LEU A 234 0.19 12.11 -0.02
CA LEU A 234 1.29 13.05 0.19
C LEU A 234 1.40 14.08 -0.93
N ARG A 235 1.16 13.69 -2.18
CA ARG A 235 1.14 14.60 -3.32
C ARG A 235 0.07 15.69 -3.13
N ARG A 236 -1.14 15.29 -2.74
CA ARG A 236 -2.23 16.22 -2.39
C ARG A 236 -1.86 17.10 -1.19
N ALA A 237 -1.23 16.54 -0.16
CA ALA A 237 -0.76 17.30 0.99
C ALA A 237 0.25 18.39 0.58
N VAL A 238 1.25 18.03 -0.25
CA VAL A 238 2.25 18.96 -0.79
C VAL A 238 1.60 20.07 -1.61
N ASP A 239 0.63 19.76 -2.46
CA ASP A 239 -0.08 20.76 -3.27
C ASP A 239 -0.78 21.80 -2.38
N LEU A 240 -1.46 21.36 -1.33
CA LEU A 240 -2.12 22.24 -0.35
C LEU A 240 -1.12 23.07 0.46
N LEU A 241 0.01 22.47 0.84
CA LEU A 241 1.04 23.12 1.68
C LEU A 241 1.96 24.06 0.89
N THR A 242 1.96 23.99 -0.45
CA THR A 242 2.83 24.81 -1.32
C THR A 242 2.39 26.27 -1.39
N VAL A 243 1.10 26.56 -1.18
CA VAL A 243 0.47 27.88 -1.41
C VAL A 243 1.13 29.03 -0.63
N ASP A 244 1.74 28.76 0.53
CA ASP A 244 2.37 29.77 1.40
C ASP A 244 3.92 29.77 1.40
N GLY A 245 4.57 28.92 0.59
CA GLY A 245 6.04 28.80 0.54
C GLY A 245 6.63 27.84 1.58
N ALA A 246 7.96 27.85 1.76
CA ALA A 246 8.73 26.90 2.58
C ALA A 246 8.41 26.99 4.08
N SER A 247 7.29 26.38 4.49
CA SER A 247 6.93 26.10 5.88
C SER A 247 7.54 24.78 6.36
N ARG A 248 7.63 24.60 7.67
CA ARG A 248 8.00 23.32 8.30
C ARG A 248 7.14 22.17 7.78
N ASP A 249 5.83 22.35 7.72
CA ASP A 249 4.88 21.31 7.30
C ASP A 249 5.14 20.84 5.86
N LEU A 250 5.50 21.76 4.95
CA LEU A 250 5.86 21.40 3.58
C LEU A 250 7.13 20.54 3.55
N LEU A 251 8.13 20.86 4.38
CA LEU A 251 9.34 20.04 4.48
C LEU A 251 9.04 18.64 5.01
N ASP A 252 8.22 18.54 6.06
CA ASP A 252 7.80 17.25 6.62
C ASP A 252 7.08 16.39 5.57
N ALA A 253 6.17 16.99 4.77
CA ALA A 253 5.47 16.31 3.70
C ALA A 253 6.41 15.85 2.55
N LEU A 254 7.37 16.69 2.15
CA LEU A 254 8.38 16.34 1.14
C LEU A 254 9.26 15.17 1.60
N LEU A 255 9.65 15.15 2.87
CA LEU A 255 10.46 14.09 3.46
C LEU A 255 9.69 12.78 3.59
N ALA A 256 8.43 12.83 4.03
CA ALA A 256 7.55 11.67 4.04
C ALA A 256 7.35 11.10 2.63
N ARG A 257 7.17 11.98 1.62
CA ARG A 257 7.03 11.56 0.21
C ARG A 257 8.32 10.94 -0.33
N SER A 258 9.49 11.48 0.00
CA SER A 258 10.78 10.88 -0.39
C SER A 258 10.92 9.46 0.17
N ARG A 259 10.59 9.26 1.45
CA ARG A 259 10.60 7.93 2.07
C ARG A 259 9.61 6.95 1.42
N CYS A 260 8.43 7.45 1.02
CA CYS A 260 7.44 6.67 0.28
C CYS A 260 7.96 6.23 -1.10
N LEU A 261 8.62 7.13 -1.83
CA LEU A 261 9.22 6.85 -3.14
C LEU A 261 10.35 5.81 -3.05
N VAL A 262 11.17 5.83 -1.99
CA VAL A 262 12.13 4.75 -1.71
C VAL A 262 11.43 3.41 -1.54
N GLY A 263 10.32 3.37 -0.79
CA GLY A 263 9.51 2.15 -0.65
C GLY A 263 8.95 1.62 -1.97
N LEU A 264 8.63 2.52 -2.91
CA LEU A 264 8.14 2.20 -4.26
C LEU A 264 9.26 1.86 -5.26
N GLY A 265 10.53 1.92 -4.86
CA GLY A 265 11.68 1.69 -5.75
C GLY A 265 11.98 2.86 -6.71
N ARG A 266 11.35 4.02 -6.52
CA ARG A 266 11.55 5.23 -7.34
C ARG A 266 12.70 6.07 -6.76
N HIS A 267 13.89 5.49 -6.69
CA HIS A 267 15.00 6.03 -5.91
C HIS A 267 15.57 7.35 -6.46
N ASP A 268 15.59 7.53 -7.78
CA ASP A 268 16.04 8.79 -8.41
C ASP A 268 15.13 9.97 -8.01
N GLU A 269 13.81 9.80 -8.12
CA GLU A 269 12.84 10.81 -7.72
C GLU A 269 12.90 11.09 -6.21
N ALA A 270 13.08 10.04 -5.40
CA ALA A 270 13.26 10.18 -3.96
C ALA A 270 14.50 11.01 -3.62
N LEU A 271 15.60 10.81 -4.36
CA LEU A 271 16.87 11.50 -4.16
C LEU A 271 16.79 12.99 -4.54
N GLU A 272 16.16 13.31 -5.67
CA GLU A 272 15.92 14.69 -6.07
C GLU A 272 15.08 15.44 -5.03
N LEU A 273 13.99 14.82 -4.58
CA LEU A 273 13.09 15.39 -3.59
C LEU A 273 13.80 15.62 -2.23
N ALA A 274 14.58 14.64 -1.77
CA ALA A 274 15.34 14.75 -0.52
C ALA A 274 16.41 15.85 -0.57
N ARG A 275 17.09 16.02 -1.72
CA ARG A 275 18.07 17.09 -1.93
C ARG A 275 17.43 18.48 -1.89
N ASP A 276 16.28 18.65 -2.55
CA ASP A 276 15.53 19.90 -2.50
C ASP A 276 15.06 20.22 -1.08
N ALA A 277 14.45 19.24 -0.39
CA ALA A 277 14.03 19.37 1.00
C ALA A 277 15.21 19.76 1.93
N ARG A 278 16.37 19.13 1.77
CA ARG A 278 17.59 19.47 2.52
C ARG A 278 18.05 20.91 2.24
N GLY A 279 18.06 21.32 0.98
CA GLY A 279 18.45 22.67 0.58
C GLY A 279 17.49 23.74 1.11
N ARG A 280 16.18 23.45 1.17
CA ARG A 280 15.17 24.32 1.78
C ARG A 280 15.31 24.37 3.31
N ALA A 281 15.45 23.23 3.98
CA ALA A 281 15.64 23.15 5.43
C ALA A 281 16.88 23.93 5.89
N ARG A 282 18.01 23.79 5.18
CA ARG A 282 19.25 24.54 5.44
C ARG A 282 19.05 26.05 5.29
N ARG A 283 18.44 26.50 4.19
CA ARG A 283 18.17 27.94 3.94
C ARG A 283 17.23 28.54 4.98
N ALA A 284 16.29 27.73 5.49
CA ALA A 284 15.36 28.12 6.54
C ALA A 284 15.94 28.00 7.96
N GLY A 285 17.11 27.38 8.16
CA GLY A 285 17.73 27.20 9.48
C GLY A 285 17.14 26.04 10.30
N HIS A 286 16.31 25.17 9.72
CA HIS A 286 15.75 24.00 10.40
C HIS A 286 16.80 22.88 10.56
N GLN A 287 17.62 22.94 11.61
CA GLN A 287 18.71 21.99 11.84
C GLN A 287 18.25 20.52 11.92
N VAL A 288 17.17 20.24 12.66
CA VAL A 288 16.61 18.88 12.78
C VAL A 288 16.16 18.36 11.40
N LEU A 289 15.42 19.17 10.65
CA LEU A 289 14.94 18.77 9.32
C LEU A 289 16.06 18.67 8.28
N GLU A 290 17.14 19.45 8.43
CA GLU A 290 18.32 19.27 7.59
C GLU A 290 18.96 17.89 7.81
N ILE A 291 19.05 17.43 9.06
CA ILE A 291 19.54 16.09 9.40
C ILE A 291 18.59 15.02 8.84
N VAL A 292 17.28 15.14 9.08
CA VAL A 292 16.27 14.19 8.55
C VAL A 292 16.33 14.13 7.01
N ALA A 293 16.46 15.28 6.34
CA ALA A 293 16.62 15.34 4.89
C ALA A 293 17.94 14.72 4.41
N ALA A 294 19.02 14.86 5.17
CA ALA A 294 20.28 14.17 4.87
C ALA A 294 20.15 12.64 5.04
N VAL A 295 19.35 12.16 5.99
CA VAL A 295 19.01 10.71 6.10
C VAL A 295 18.22 10.26 4.88
N ALA A 296 17.20 11.02 4.45
CA ALA A 296 16.44 10.69 3.24
C ALA A 296 17.32 10.64 1.98
N VAL A 297 18.32 11.54 1.86
CA VAL A 297 19.34 11.47 0.80
C VAL A 297 20.17 10.18 0.91
N LEU A 298 20.57 9.79 2.12
CA LEU A 298 21.33 8.57 2.37
C LEU A 298 20.51 7.32 2.02
N GLU A 299 19.23 7.28 2.39
CA GLU A 299 18.27 6.21 2.07
C GLU A 299 18.08 6.04 0.56
N ALA A 300 17.84 7.14 -0.16
CA ALA A 300 17.64 7.09 -1.61
C ALA A 300 18.92 6.65 -2.35
N ARG A 301 20.10 7.14 -1.92
CA ARG A 301 21.40 6.69 -2.45
C ARG A 301 21.66 5.22 -2.15
N HIS A 302 21.30 4.75 -0.95
CA HIS A 302 21.40 3.34 -0.60
C HIS A 302 20.59 2.51 -1.60
N GLY A 303 19.33 2.86 -1.84
CA GLY A 303 18.47 2.20 -2.83
C GLY A 303 19.08 2.11 -4.22
N LEU A 304 19.57 3.23 -4.77
CA LEU A 304 20.23 3.26 -6.09
C LEU A 304 21.44 2.34 -6.18
N LEU A 305 22.29 2.31 -5.15
CA LEU A 305 23.47 1.45 -5.13
C LEU A 305 23.11 -0.03 -5.01
N LEU A 306 22.00 -0.35 -4.36
CA LEU A 306 21.49 -1.72 -4.31
C LEU A 306 20.98 -2.19 -5.68
N GLU A 307 20.45 -1.29 -6.50
CA GLU A 307 19.99 -1.58 -7.86
C GLU A 307 21.15 -1.70 -8.85
N SER A 308 22.16 -0.81 -8.77
CA SER A 308 23.32 -0.84 -9.67
C SER A 308 24.30 -1.97 -9.38
N GLY A 309 24.35 -2.46 -8.12
CA GLY A 309 25.31 -3.47 -7.69
C GLY A 309 26.75 -2.95 -7.53
N GLU A 310 26.94 -1.63 -7.51
CA GLU A 310 28.26 -0.99 -7.41
C GLU A 310 28.80 -0.98 -5.97
N HIS A 311 29.65 -1.96 -5.64
CA HIS A 311 30.13 -2.15 -4.27
C HIS A 311 31.14 -1.09 -3.79
N ARG A 312 31.86 -0.40 -4.70
CA ARG A 312 32.88 0.61 -4.33
C ARG A 312 32.27 1.84 -3.66
N ASP A 313 31.06 2.21 -4.03
CA ASP A 313 30.38 3.38 -3.47
C ASP A 313 29.67 3.08 -2.15
N LEU A 314 29.54 1.80 -1.78
CA LEU A 314 29.00 1.38 -0.48
C LEU A 314 29.92 1.75 0.69
N ASP A 315 31.24 1.65 0.54
CA ASP A 315 32.15 2.06 1.62
C ASP A 315 32.11 3.58 1.86
N ARG A 316 31.95 4.37 0.79
CA ARG A 316 31.72 5.80 0.90
C ARG A 316 30.38 6.11 1.57
N LEU A 317 29.32 5.36 1.22
CA LEU A 317 28.02 5.49 1.86
C LEU A 317 28.08 5.16 3.36
N ALA A 318 28.87 4.16 3.76
CA ALA A 318 29.09 3.83 5.17
C ALA A 318 29.80 4.97 5.91
N ALA A 319 30.82 5.59 5.31
CA ALA A 319 31.50 6.75 5.87
C ALA A 319 30.54 7.96 6.01
N ASP A 320 29.77 8.26 4.97
CA ASP A 320 28.72 9.29 4.98
C ASP A 320 27.70 9.02 6.12
N ALA A 321 27.35 7.76 6.37
CA ALA A 321 26.45 7.36 7.46
C ALA A 321 27.06 7.62 8.84
N VAL A 322 28.37 7.36 9.03
CA VAL A 322 29.06 7.67 10.30
C VAL A 322 29.05 9.17 10.56
N GLU A 323 29.46 9.98 9.58
CA GLU A 323 29.47 11.44 9.70
C GLU A 323 28.08 12.01 10.01
N LEU A 324 27.06 11.46 9.35
CA LEU A 324 25.67 11.87 9.56
C LEU A 324 25.14 11.45 10.93
N HIS A 325 25.49 10.26 11.41
CA HIS A 325 25.14 9.81 12.76
C HIS A 325 25.78 10.72 13.83
N ASP A 326 27.05 11.07 13.68
CA ASP A 326 27.74 11.97 14.59
C ASP A 326 27.15 13.39 14.56
N ALA A 327 26.75 13.86 13.38
CA ALA A 327 26.03 15.13 13.24
C ALA A 327 24.66 15.08 13.94
N ALA A 328 23.91 13.99 13.77
CA ALA A 328 22.64 13.77 14.46
C ALA A 328 22.83 13.73 15.98
N CYS A 329 23.84 13.05 16.52
CA CYS A 329 24.15 13.04 17.95
C CYS A 329 24.40 14.43 18.56
N ARG A 330 24.81 15.42 17.75
CA ARG A 330 25.02 16.82 18.20
C ARG A 330 23.74 17.66 18.17
N VAL A 331 22.67 17.18 17.55
CA VAL A 331 21.40 17.90 17.37
C VAL A 331 20.29 17.15 18.10
N PRO A 332 19.80 17.66 19.25
CA PRO A 332 18.63 17.10 19.93
C PRO A 332 17.42 16.97 18.98
N GLY A 333 16.58 15.95 19.18
CA GLY A 333 15.41 15.70 18.33
C GLY A 333 15.66 14.89 17.06
N THR A 334 16.84 14.30 16.93
CA THR A 334 17.22 13.45 15.78
C THR A 334 17.33 11.96 16.17
N GLU A 335 16.77 11.55 17.31
CA GLU A 335 16.73 10.16 17.80
C GLU A 335 16.29 9.18 16.70
N ARG A 336 15.21 9.55 15.99
CA ARG A 336 14.67 8.74 14.90
C ARG A 336 15.63 8.64 13.72
N ALA A 337 16.19 9.77 13.29
CA ALA A 337 17.20 9.82 12.24
C ALA A 337 18.42 8.95 12.59
N ARG A 338 18.84 8.92 13.86
CA ARG A 338 19.95 8.06 14.32
C ARG A 338 19.65 6.57 14.15
N VAL A 339 18.41 6.14 14.38
CA VAL A 339 17.97 4.74 14.14
C VAL A 339 18.04 4.40 12.66
N ASP A 340 17.52 5.25 11.80
CA ASP A 340 17.47 4.99 10.35
C ASP A 340 18.89 4.97 9.76
N VAL A 341 19.77 5.89 10.17
CA VAL A 341 21.19 5.89 9.79
C VAL A 341 21.93 4.65 10.29
N ALA A 342 21.69 4.23 11.53
CA ALA A 342 22.33 3.05 12.10
C ALA A 342 21.95 1.76 11.34
N LEU A 343 20.69 1.66 10.89
CA LEU A 343 20.25 0.55 10.06
C LEU A 343 20.88 0.54 8.67
N ILE A 344 20.98 1.69 8.02
CA ILE A 344 21.64 1.81 6.72
C ILE A 344 23.12 1.45 6.86
N ALA A 345 23.80 2.00 7.87
CA ALA A 345 25.19 1.68 8.15
C ALA A 345 25.37 0.17 8.37
N ALA A 346 24.52 -0.46 9.19
CA ALA A 346 24.59 -1.89 9.45
C ALA A 346 24.36 -2.74 8.18
N ASP A 347 23.35 -2.45 7.35
CA ASP A 347 23.13 -3.21 6.10
C ASP A 347 24.32 -3.07 5.14
N VAL A 348 24.86 -1.86 4.99
CA VAL A 348 26.03 -1.58 4.15
C VAL A 348 27.27 -2.32 4.67
N LEU A 349 27.52 -2.28 5.98
CA LEU A 349 28.65 -2.96 6.62
C LEU A 349 28.61 -4.48 6.44
N VAL A 350 27.43 -5.09 6.60
CA VAL A 350 27.26 -6.52 6.32
C VAL A 350 27.57 -6.84 4.86
N ARG A 351 27.15 -5.98 3.91
CA ARG A 351 27.40 -6.17 2.48
C ARG A 351 28.86 -5.99 2.09
N THR A 352 29.59 -5.11 2.76
CA THR A 352 31.04 -4.94 2.53
C THR A 352 31.91 -5.88 3.38
N GLY A 353 31.31 -6.89 4.03
CA GLY A 353 32.03 -7.98 4.70
C GLY A 353 32.53 -7.63 6.10
N ARG A 354 31.90 -6.66 6.79
CA ARG A 354 32.29 -6.17 8.12
C ARG A 354 31.18 -6.40 9.17
N PRO A 355 30.77 -7.67 9.43
CA PRO A 355 29.63 -7.97 10.29
C PRO A 355 29.82 -7.54 11.75
N ALA A 356 31.03 -7.65 12.31
CA ALA A 356 31.30 -7.23 13.68
C ALA A 356 31.09 -5.72 13.90
N GLU A 357 31.38 -4.90 12.89
CA GLU A 357 31.07 -3.47 12.92
C GLU A 357 29.56 -3.23 12.80
N ALA A 358 28.86 -4.00 11.95
CA ALA A 358 27.41 -3.92 11.81
C ALA A 358 26.68 -4.25 13.13
N ASP A 359 27.15 -5.26 13.87
CA ASP A 359 26.64 -5.62 15.20
C ASP A 359 26.75 -4.46 16.18
N ALA A 360 27.89 -3.73 16.16
CA ALA A 360 28.07 -2.54 16.99
C ALA A 360 27.07 -1.42 16.63
N TRP A 361 26.66 -1.31 15.36
CA TRP A 361 25.60 -0.38 14.95
C TRP A 361 24.21 -0.84 15.38
N LEU A 362 23.89 -2.13 15.22
CA LEU A 362 22.61 -2.70 15.67
C LEU A 362 22.44 -2.60 17.20
N ALA A 363 23.52 -2.72 17.97
CA ALA A 363 23.52 -2.56 19.41
C ALA A 363 23.18 -1.13 19.90
N ARG A 364 23.28 -0.11 19.03
CA ARG A 364 22.88 1.27 19.32
C ARG A 364 21.37 1.51 19.18
N LEU A 365 20.63 0.55 18.61
CA LEU A 365 19.20 0.69 18.41
C LEU A 365 18.44 0.58 19.74
N PRO A 366 17.33 1.31 19.89
CA PRO A 366 16.36 1.10 20.97
C PRO A 366 15.85 -0.34 21.01
N ARG A 367 15.15 -0.69 22.11
CA ARG A 367 14.56 -2.02 22.25
C ARG A 367 13.57 -2.27 21.11
N ALA A 368 13.52 -3.51 20.62
CA ALA A 368 12.69 -3.85 19.46
C ALA A 368 11.19 -3.55 19.63
N ALA A 369 10.67 -3.47 20.87
CA ALA A 369 9.28 -3.12 21.15
C ALA A 369 8.97 -1.61 20.92
N GLU A 370 10.00 -0.76 20.94
CA GLU A 370 9.90 0.70 20.78
C GLU A 370 10.06 1.13 19.30
N LEU A 371 10.31 0.17 18.40
CA LEU A 371 10.56 0.45 16.98
C LEU A 371 9.30 0.20 16.12
N PRO A 372 9.04 1.02 15.09
CA PRO A 372 8.01 0.76 14.08
C PRO A 372 8.21 -0.57 13.35
N LEU A 373 7.13 -1.10 12.79
CA LEU A 373 7.13 -2.41 12.13
C LEU A 373 8.19 -2.50 11.02
N GLY A 374 8.24 -1.51 10.12
CA GLY A 374 9.20 -1.49 9.01
C GLY A 374 10.67 -1.50 9.48
N THR A 375 10.96 -0.84 10.59
CA THR A 375 12.29 -0.83 11.23
C THR A 375 12.62 -2.19 11.85
N ARG A 376 11.68 -2.81 12.57
CA ARG A 376 11.87 -4.15 13.15
C ARG A 376 12.11 -5.22 12.08
N VAL A 377 11.39 -5.14 10.96
CA VAL A 377 11.61 -6.03 9.82
C VAL A 377 12.98 -5.77 9.21
N SER A 378 13.40 -4.51 9.06
CA SER A 378 14.74 -4.15 8.55
C SER A 378 15.87 -4.68 9.45
N VAL A 379 15.70 -4.66 10.78
CA VAL A 379 16.65 -5.31 11.71
C VAL A 379 16.78 -6.80 11.41
N GLU A 380 15.66 -7.51 11.20
CA GLU A 380 15.72 -8.94 10.89
C GLU A 380 16.31 -9.22 9.49
N VAL A 381 16.17 -8.29 8.53
CA VAL A 381 16.86 -8.36 7.22
C VAL A 381 18.38 -8.32 7.42
N VAL A 382 18.90 -7.35 8.20
CA VAL A 382 20.35 -7.22 8.45
C VAL A 382 20.87 -8.45 9.19
N ARG A 383 20.19 -8.90 10.25
CA ARG A 383 20.56 -10.12 11.00
C ARG A 383 20.55 -11.38 10.13
N ALA A 384 19.56 -11.52 9.25
CA ALA A 384 19.52 -12.64 8.32
C ALA A 384 20.72 -12.61 7.38
N ARG A 385 21.02 -11.45 6.79
CA ARG A 385 22.14 -11.25 5.87
C ARG A 385 23.47 -11.57 6.54
N GLU A 386 23.67 -11.07 7.76
CA GLU A 386 24.86 -11.31 8.56
C GLU A 386 25.07 -12.79 8.84
N ALA A 387 24.06 -13.46 9.40
CA ALA A 387 24.12 -14.88 9.73
C ALA A 387 24.39 -15.75 8.49
N PHE A 388 23.75 -15.44 7.35
CA PHE A 388 24.03 -16.13 6.09
C PHE A 388 25.43 -15.85 5.56
N GLY A 389 25.95 -14.63 5.73
CA GLY A 389 27.33 -14.28 5.38
C GLY A 389 28.37 -15.03 6.24
N ALA A 390 28.06 -15.26 7.51
CA ALA A 390 28.88 -16.06 8.43
C ALA A 390 28.74 -17.59 8.24
N GLY A 391 27.85 -18.04 7.36
CA GLY A 391 27.55 -19.47 7.15
C GLY A 391 26.60 -20.10 8.19
N ASP A 392 26.09 -19.34 9.17
CA ASP A 392 25.08 -19.81 10.12
C ASP A 392 23.67 -19.77 9.50
N ARG A 393 23.37 -20.82 8.75
CA ARG A 393 22.06 -21.02 8.12
C ARG A 393 20.91 -21.05 9.14
N ARG A 394 21.13 -21.58 10.35
CA ARG A 394 20.07 -21.73 11.35
C ARG A 394 19.67 -20.37 11.91
N ALA A 395 20.65 -19.54 12.26
CA ALA A 395 20.39 -18.18 12.73
C ALA A 395 19.76 -17.32 11.61
N GLY A 396 20.24 -17.43 10.37
CA GLY A 396 19.69 -16.70 9.23
C GLY A 396 18.22 -17.02 8.99
N LEU A 397 17.87 -18.32 8.92
CA LEU A 397 16.47 -18.74 8.78
C LEU A 397 15.60 -18.36 9.99
N ALA A 398 16.16 -18.34 11.20
CA ALA A 398 15.43 -17.89 12.38
C ALA A 398 15.08 -16.40 12.30
N ALA A 399 15.99 -15.55 11.79
CA ALA A 399 15.75 -14.14 11.53
C ALA A 399 14.67 -13.92 10.47
N VAL A 400 14.78 -14.62 9.32
CA VAL A 400 13.76 -14.60 8.27
C VAL A 400 12.37 -14.94 8.83
N ARG A 401 12.25 -16.03 9.60
CA ARG A 401 10.98 -16.45 10.21
C ARG A 401 10.48 -15.48 11.26
N ARG A 402 11.35 -14.74 11.97
CA ARG A 402 10.91 -13.68 12.89
C ARG A 402 10.33 -12.51 12.10
N GLY A 403 11.02 -12.03 11.07
CA GLY A 403 10.53 -10.96 10.20
C GLY A 403 9.19 -11.31 9.54
N GLN A 404 9.05 -12.52 8.99
CA GLN A 404 7.79 -13.01 8.41
C GLN A 404 6.64 -13.08 9.44
N ARG A 405 6.92 -13.49 10.68
CA ARG A 405 5.91 -13.48 11.76
C ARG A 405 5.46 -12.08 12.13
N LEU A 406 6.35 -11.08 12.10
CA LEU A 406 5.99 -9.68 12.30
C LEU A 406 4.99 -9.22 11.22
N LEU A 407 5.29 -9.50 9.96
CA LEU A 407 4.43 -9.14 8.82
C LEU A 407 3.10 -9.88 8.83
N ALA A 408 3.12 -11.19 9.12
CA ALA A 408 1.92 -12.01 9.26
C ALA A 408 1.01 -11.50 10.39
N SER A 409 1.57 -11.10 11.54
CA SER A 409 0.80 -10.56 12.67
C SER A 409 0.14 -9.22 12.36
N GLN A 410 0.76 -8.39 11.51
CA GLN A 410 0.16 -7.13 11.06
C GLN A 410 -1.02 -7.42 10.13
N ARG A 411 -0.86 -8.32 9.15
CA ARG A 411 -1.92 -8.72 8.23
C ARG A 411 -3.19 -9.19 8.95
N LEU A 412 -3.05 -10.01 10.00
CA LEU A 412 -4.17 -10.48 10.81
C LEU A 412 -5.01 -9.33 11.40
N ARG A 413 -4.38 -8.20 11.75
CA ARG A 413 -5.07 -7.03 12.32
C ARG A 413 -5.82 -6.22 11.27
N LEU A 414 -5.34 -6.25 10.02
CA LEU A 414 -5.84 -5.40 8.95
C LEU A 414 -7.04 -6.00 8.21
N GLY A 415 -7.22 -7.33 8.21
CA GLY A 415 -8.44 -8.03 7.78
C GLY A 415 -8.82 -7.97 6.28
N ALA A 416 -8.32 -6.98 5.53
CA ALA A 416 -8.69 -6.67 4.14
C ALA A 416 -7.74 -7.28 3.10
N VAL A 417 -8.18 -7.37 1.83
CA VAL A 417 -7.34 -7.83 0.70
C VAL A 417 -6.13 -6.93 0.48
N GLU A 418 -6.26 -5.63 0.73
CA GLU A 418 -5.19 -4.63 0.59
C GLU A 418 -4.15 -4.73 1.72
N ALA A 419 -4.49 -5.36 2.86
CA ALA A 419 -3.52 -5.65 3.92
C ALA A 419 -2.39 -6.58 3.46
N VAL A 420 -2.70 -7.44 2.49
CA VAL A 420 -1.77 -8.42 1.91
C VAL A 420 -0.69 -7.72 1.09
N THR A 421 -1.10 -6.80 0.21
CA THR A 421 -0.18 -6.00 -0.61
C THR A 421 0.63 -5.04 0.23
N ALA A 422 -0.01 -4.47 1.26
CA ALA A 422 0.61 -3.50 2.12
C ALA A 422 1.74 -4.12 2.96
N ALA A 423 1.48 -5.24 3.66
CA ALA A 423 2.52 -5.96 4.40
C ALA A 423 3.64 -6.50 3.48
N ALA A 424 3.35 -6.78 2.20
CA ALA A 424 4.33 -7.25 1.22
C ALA A 424 5.43 -6.23 0.92
N ALA A 425 5.12 -4.93 0.96
CA ALA A 425 6.08 -3.87 0.71
C ALA A 425 7.30 -3.93 1.67
N HIS A 426 7.06 -4.27 2.94
CA HIS A 426 8.14 -4.44 3.92
C HIS A 426 8.84 -5.80 3.82
N GLY A 427 8.23 -6.79 3.17
CA GLY A 427 8.72 -8.17 3.06
C GLY A 427 9.67 -8.44 1.89
N VAL A 428 9.66 -7.62 0.84
CA VAL A 428 10.47 -7.84 -0.38
C VAL A 428 11.96 -8.00 -0.04
N ARG A 429 12.51 -7.11 0.79
CA ARG A 429 13.93 -7.17 1.19
C ARG A 429 14.27 -8.43 1.98
N LEU A 430 13.34 -8.90 2.83
CA LEU A 430 13.51 -10.11 3.62
C LEU A 430 13.47 -11.36 2.74
N GLN A 431 12.56 -11.41 1.77
CA GLN A 431 12.47 -12.47 0.78
C GLN A 431 13.73 -12.52 -0.09
N ALA A 432 14.22 -11.36 -0.55
CA ALA A 432 15.45 -11.28 -1.33
C ALA A 432 16.65 -11.88 -0.58
N VAL A 433 16.81 -11.59 0.72
CA VAL A 433 17.89 -12.18 1.54
C VAL A 433 17.76 -13.69 1.69
N ASP A 434 16.55 -14.23 1.91
CA ASP A 434 16.33 -15.68 2.02
C ASP A 434 16.62 -16.41 0.69
N VAL A 435 16.12 -15.86 -0.43
CA VAL A 435 16.34 -16.41 -1.78
C VAL A 435 17.83 -16.33 -2.15
N GLU A 436 18.51 -15.21 -1.87
CA GLU A 436 19.95 -15.06 -2.10
C GLU A 436 20.74 -16.12 -1.35
N ALA A 437 20.45 -16.32 -0.07
CA ALA A 437 21.11 -17.32 0.75
C ALA A 437 20.82 -18.75 0.27
N ALA A 438 19.60 -19.02 -0.19
CA ALA A 438 19.24 -20.30 -0.77
C ALA A 438 20.00 -20.60 -2.06
N LEU A 439 20.16 -19.62 -2.95
CA LEU A 439 20.90 -19.76 -4.21
C LEU A 439 22.36 -20.14 -4.00
N ARG A 440 23.02 -19.57 -2.98
CA ARG A 440 24.41 -19.94 -2.61
C ARG A 440 24.58 -21.41 -2.25
N THR A 441 23.50 -22.12 -1.91
CA THR A 441 23.56 -23.55 -1.58
C THR A 441 23.61 -24.45 -2.82
N GLY A 442 23.27 -23.93 -4.00
CA GLY A 442 23.15 -24.71 -5.23
C GLY A 442 22.02 -25.75 -5.22
N ARG A 443 21.14 -25.77 -4.21
CA ARG A 443 20.08 -26.76 -4.05
C ARG A 443 18.72 -26.19 -4.45
N ALA A 444 18.06 -26.82 -5.42
CA ALA A 444 16.70 -26.48 -5.85
C ALA A 444 15.70 -26.44 -4.68
N ASP A 445 15.77 -27.43 -3.78
CA ASP A 445 14.95 -27.49 -2.57
C ASP A 445 14.99 -26.22 -1.73
N ALA A 446 16.20 -25.66 -1.55
CA ALA A 446 16.39 -24.49 -0.71
C ALA A 446 15.77 -23.25 -1.36
N VAL A 447 15.90 -23.12 -2.69
CA VAL A 447 15.37 -21.99 -3.46
C VAL A 447 13.85 -22.03 -3.47
N PHE A 448 13.25 -23.17 -3.81
CA PHE A 448 11.80 -23.37 -3.74
C PHE A 448 11.26 -23.03 -2.34
N ASP A 449 11.85 -23.61 -1.28
CA ASP A 449 11.39 -23.38 0.09
C ASP A 449 11.50 -21.90 0.51
N ALA A 450 12.50 -21.17 0.01
CA ALA A 450 12.69 -19.73 0.30
C ALA A 450 11.69 -18.86 -0.46
N VAL A 451 11.46 -19.16 -1.74
CA VAL A 451 10.47 -18.48 -2.57
C VAL A 451 9.09 -18.67 -1.95
N GLU A 452 8.67 -19.91 -1.71
CA GLU A 452 7.34 -20.23 -1.17
C GLU A 452 7.14 -19.73 0.27
N ARG A 453 8.18 -19.65 1.11
CA ARG A 453 8.09 -18.96 2.42
C ARG A 453 7.70 -17.49 2.27
N GLY A 454 8.36 -16.77 1.37
CA GLY A 454 8.05 -15.38 1.10
C GLY A 454 6.64 -15.23 0.54
N ARG A 455 6.27 -16.09 -0.42
CA ARG A 455 4.94 -16.07 -1.04
C ARG A 455 3.82 -16.35 -0.05
N ALA A 456 3.96 -17.36 0.80
CA ALA A 456 2.94 -17.74 1.79
C ALA A 456 2.69 -16.65 2.85
N THR A 457 3.69 -15.81 3.15
CA THR A 457 3.53 -14.69 4.08
C THR A 457 2.42 -13.72 3.59
N PHE A 458 2.27 -13.60 2.27
CA PHE A 458 1.29 -12.72 1.62
C PHE A 458 0.12 -13.48 1.00
N ALA A 459 0.27 -14.77 0.68
CA ALA A 459 -0.80 -15.58 0.10
C ALA A 459 -2.02 -15.80 1.02
N GLY A 460 -3.18 -16.14 0.47
CA GLY A 460 -4.38 -16.57 1.22
C GLY A 460 -5.52 -15.54 1.25
N ALA A 461 -6.68 -15.95 1.78
CA ALA A 461 -7.88 -15.13 1.81
C ALA A 461 -7.75 -13.98 2.83
N GLY A 462 -7.62 -12.75 2.35
CA GLY A 462 -8.12 -11.59 3.10
C GLY A 462 -9.63 -11.49 2.87
N ARG A 463 -10.42 -11.05 3.86
CA ARG A 463 -11.83 -10.75 3.59
C ARG A 463 -11.91 -9.51 2.70
N VAL A 464 -12.88 -9.49 1.80
CA VAL A 464 -13.20 -8.39 0.90
C VAL A 464 -14.41 -7.58 1.42
N ARG A 465 -14.98 -7.96 2.55
CA ARG A 465 -16.23 -7.38 3.07
C ARG A 465 -16.09 -5.87 3.23
N PRO A 466 -16.88 -5.08 2.49
CA PRO A 466 -17.32 -3.80 3.03
C PRO A 466 -18.12 -4.11 4.30
N SER A 467 -18.07 -3.24 5.31
CA SER A 467 -19.09 -3.26 6.36
C SER A 467 -20.48 -3.31 5.70
N ALA A 468 -21.48 -3.89 6.36
CA ALA A 468 -22.90 -3.78 5.98
C ALA A 468 -23.43 -2.34 6.14
N ASP A 469 -22.58 -1.36 5.88
CA ASP A 469 -22.78 0.06 5.96
C ASP A 469 -23.57 0.50 4.72
N GLU A 470 -24.79 0.99 4.96
CA GLU A 470 -25.66 1.53 3.91
C GLU A 470 -24.97 2.65 3.11
N GLU A 471 -24.05 3.40 3.72
CA GLU A 471 -23.35 4.49 3.04
C GLU A 471 -22.33 3.95 2.03
N THR A 472 -21.57 2.91 2.38
CA THR A 472 -20.64 2.24 1.46
C THR A 472 -21.40 1.57 0.30
N ALA A 473 -22.54 0.93 0.59
CA ALA A 473 -23.41 0.38 -0.44
C ALA A 473 -23.96 1.48 -1.37
N ALA A 474 -24.36 2.63 -0.82
CA ALA A 474 -24.82 3.77 -1.61
C ALA A 474 -23.72 4.34 -2.52
N LEU A 475 -22.47 4.41 -2.04
CA LEU A 475 -21.32 4.85 -2.86
C LEU A 475 -21.07 3.90 -4.03
N VAL A 476 -21.15 2.59 -3.82
CA VAL A 476 -20.98 1.58 -4.88
C VAL A 476 -22.12 1.65 -5.89
N VAL A 477 -23.37 1.79 -5.42
CA VAL A 477 -24.55 1.96 -6.30
C VAL A 477 -24.43 3.23 -7.14
N GLU A 478 -23.97 4.34 -6.54
CA GLU A 478 -23.79 5.59 -7.28
C GLU A 478 -22.62 5.51 -8.26
N ALA A 479 -21.51 4.87 -7.89
CA ALA A 479 -20.42 4.59 -8.82
C ALA A 479 -20.90 3.74 -10.01
N ARG A 480 -21.73 2.71 -9.76
CA ARG A 480 -22.37 1.90 -10.81
C ARG A 480 -23.19 2.76 -11.76
N ARG A 481 -24.01 3.68 -11.24
CA ARG A 481 -24.79 4.61 -12.06
C ARG A 481 -23.92 5.53 -12.92
N LEU A 482 -22.83 6.07 -12.37
CA LEU A 482 -21.91 6.92 -13.11
C LEU A 482 -21.20 6.16 -14.23
N LEU A 483 -20.77 4.91 -13.98
CA LEU A 483 -20.19 4.05 -15.01
C LEU A 483 -21.18 3.76 -16.14
N GLU A 484 -22.45 3.48 -15.81
CA GLU A 484 -23.49 3.27 -16.82
C GLU A 484 -23.80 4.55 -17.61
N ARG A 485 -23.83 5.71 -16.96
CA ARG A 485 -23.98 7.00 -17.65
C ARG A 485 -22.82 7.30 -18.58
N ALA A 486 -21.59 7.08 -18.13
CA ALA A 486 -20.38 7.30 -18.94
C ALA A 486 -20.45 6.50 -20.24
N ARG A 487 -20.93 5.25 -20.15
CA ARG A 487 -21.10 4.39 -21.32
C ARG A 487 -22.19 4.87 -22.28
N VAL A 488 -23.32 5.36 -21.78
CA VAL A 488 -24.41 5.88 -22.63
C VAL A 488 -23.98 7.16 -23.36
N VAL A 489 -23.17 8.00 -22.71
CA VAL A 489 -22.56 9.19 -23.33
C VAL A 489 -21.55 8.77 -24.42
N GLY A 490 -20.63 7.88 -24.08
CA GLY A 490 -19.66 7.29 -25.01
C GLY A 490 -18.88 8.32 -25.85
N ALA A 491 -18.52 7.93 -27.08
CA ALA A 491 -17.69 8.72 -27.99
C ALA A 491 -18.33 10.04 -28.50
N ASP A 492 -19.60 10.30 -28.16
CA ASP A 492 -20.30 11.53 -28.55
C ASP A 492 -19.86 12.74 -27.72
N ASP A 493 -19.40 12.55 -26.48
CA ASP A 493 -18.77 13.58 -25.63
C ASP A 493 -17.67 12.98 -24.73
N THR A 494 -16.43 13.00 -25.24
CA THR A 494 -15.27 12.44 -24.54
C THR A 494 -14.92 13.16 -23.24
N ASP A 495 -15.28 14.44 -23.11
CA ASP A 495 -14.97 15.23 -21.91
C ASP A 495 -15.97 14.92 -20.78
N GLU A 496 -17.26 14.77 -21.10
CA GLU A 496 -18.27 14.30 -20.15
C GLU A 496 -18.01 12.85 -19.73
N GLU A 497 -17.67 11.95 -20.66
CA GLU A 497 -17.30 10.56 -20.36
C GLU A 497 -16.11 10.51 -19.38
N ALA A 498 -15.04 11.24 -19.67
CA ALA A 498 -13.87 11.32 -18.79
C ALA A 498 -14.19 11.96 -17.42
N GLY A 499 -15.16 12.88 -17.35
CA GLY A 499 -15.69 13.43 -16.10
C GLY A 499 -16.39 12.36 -15.25
N LEU A 500 -17.33 11.63 -15.86
CA LEU A 500 -18.10 10.58 -15.20
C LEU A 500 -17.22 9.42 -14.72
N LEU A 501 -16.23 9.00 -15.53
CA LEU A 501 -15.27 7.96 -15.14
C LEU A 501 -14.40 8.40 -13.95
N ARG A 502 -13.96 9.66 -13.93
CA ARG A 502 -13.20 10.22 -12.79
C ARG A 502 -14.04 10.25 -11.52
N ASP A 503 -15.31 10.68 -11.62
CA ASP A 503 -16.21 10.72 -10.46
C ASP A 503 -16.58 9.32 -9.97
N ALA A 504 -16.81 8.36 -10.87
CA ALA A 504 -17.02 6.95 -10.53
C ALA A 504 -15.80 6.39 -9.77
N ARG A 505 -14.58 6.61 -10.29
CA ARG A 505 -13.34 6.17 -9.66
C ARG A 505 -13.17 6.79 -8.27
N ARG A 506 -13.49 8.09 -8.12
CA ARG A 506 -13.50 8.77 -6.83
C ARG A 506 -14.50 8.17 -5.83
N LEU A 507 -15.69 7.76 -6.28
CA LEU A 507 -16.68 7.08 -5.42
C LEU A 507 -16.22 5.67 -5.04
N GLN A 508 -15.62 4.92 -5.98
CA GLN A 508 -15.01 3.62 -5.72
C GLN A 508 -13.86 3.74 -4.72
N ASP A 509 -12.98 4.75 -4.86
CA ASP A 509 -11.89 5.01 -3.92
C ASP A 509 -12.44 5.36 -2.52
N ARG A 510 -13.53 6.14 -2.45
CA ARG A 510 -14.21 6.43 -1.17
C ARG A 510 -14.83 5.18 -0.55
N ALA A 511 -15.49 4.34 -1.36
CA ALA A 511 -16.03 3.06 -0.92
C ALA A 511 -14.91 2.10 -0.48
N ARG A 512 -13.76 2.10 -1.16
CA ARG A 512 -12.55 1.34 -0.81
C ARG A 512 -11.98 1.79 0.53
N HIS A 513 -11.72 3.10 0.67
CA HIS A 513 -11.27 3.69 1.92
C HIS A 513 -12.23 3.31 3.05
N ARG A 514 -13.54 3.30 2.74
CA ARG A 514 -14.56 2.85 3.69
C ARG A 514 -14.63 1.36 3.94
N ALA A 515 -14.22 0.50 3.03
CA ALA A 515 -14.17 -0.95 3.23
C ALA A 515 -13.00 -1.39 4.11
N TRP A 516 -11.92 -0.61 4.18
CA TRP A 516 -10.81 -0.81 5.13
C TRP A 516 -11.24 -0.79 6.60
N HIS A 517 -12.51 -0.48 6.86
CA HIS A 517 -13.09 -0.21 8.16
C HIS A 517 -13.59 -1.44 8.92
N ALA A 518 -13.60 -2.62 8.28
CA ALA A 518 -14.04 -3.87 8.86
C ALA A 518 -12.85 -4.78 9.25
N SER A 519 -12.73 -5.12 10.54
CA SER A 519 -11.80 -6.16 11.00
C SER A 519 -12.33 -7.56 10.68
N GLY A 520 -11.44 -8.50 10.33
CA GLY A 520 -11.82 -9.89 10.06
C GLY A 520 -10.69 -10.88 10.37
N ASP A 521 -11.08 -12.09 10.81
CA ASP A 521 -10.17 -13.21 11.04
C ASP A 521 -9.74 -13.84 9.71
N ALA A 522 -8.60 -13.40 9.16
CA ALA A 522 -7.94 -14.08 8.04
C ALA A 522 -6.95 -15.13 8.58
N GLU A 523 -6.87 -16.33 8.02
CA GLU A 523 -5.84 -17.31 8.41
C GLU A 523 -4.59 -17.13 7.52
N VAL A 524 -3.39 -17.06 8.11
CA VAL A 524 -2.14 -16.98 7.33
C VAL A 524 -1.76 -18.39 6.84
N PRO A 525 -1.65 -18.63 5.52
CA PRO A 525 -1.29 -19.94 5.02
C PRO A 525 0.10 -20.38 5.46
N LEU A 526 0.26 -21.68 5.69
CA LEU A 526 1.56 -22.28 5.90
C LEU A 526 2.26 -22.49 4.55
N PRO A 527 3.54 -22.10 4.40
CA PRO A 527 4.28 -22.34 3.18
C PRO A 527 4.43 -23.83 2.90
N THR A 528 4.25 -24.21 1.63
CA THR A 528 4.58 -25.55 1.15
C THR A 528 6.10 -25.71 1.10
N THR A 529 6.60 -26.85 1.59
CA THR A 529 8.02 -27.21 1.46
C THR A 529 8.18 -28.31 0.43
N VAL A 530 9.34 -28.41 -0.20
CA VAL A 530 9.66 -29.51 -1.14
C VAL A 530 9.43 -30.87 -0.48
N ARG A 531 9.82 -31.02 0.80
CA ARG A 531 9.60 -32.28 1.54
C ARG A 531 8.12 -32.66 1.57
N ARG A 532 7.23 -31.69 1.88
CA ARG A 532 5.78 -31.93 1.96
C ARG A 532 5.21 -32.20 0.57
N LEU A 533 5.60 -31.40 -0.43
CA LEU A 533 5.13 -31.54 -1.80
C LEU A 533 5.51 -32.88 -2.42
N ARG A 534 6.77 -33.31 -2.30
CA ARG A 534 7.24 -34.61 -2.79
C ARG A 534 6.61 -35.79 -2.04
N GLY A 535 6.28 -35.60 -0.76
CA GLY A 535 5.46 -36.57 -0.02
C GLY A 535 4.11 -36.74 -0.70
N ALA A 536 3.36 -35.64 -0.83
CA ALA A 536 2.03 -35.63 -1.42
C ALA A 536 1.98 -36.19 -2.86
N LEU A 537 2.94 -35.81 -3.73
CA LEU A 537 3.01 -36.33 -5.10
C LEU A 537 3.29 -37.84 -5.15
N ARG A 538 4.12 -38.36 -4.24
CA ARG A 538 4.40 -39.80 -4.16
C ARG A 538 3.23 -40.58 -3.59
N ASP A 539 2.60 -40.07 -2.54
CA ASP A 539 1.48 -40.72 -1.88
C ASP A 539 0.27 -40.85 -2.83
N ALA A 540 0.08 -39.87 -3.71
CA ALA A 540 -0.95 -39.90 -4.74
C ALA A 540 -0.54 -40.63 -6.04
N GLY A 541 0.72 -41.09 -6.16
CA GLY A 541 1.21 -41.71 -7.39
C GLY A 541 1.22 -40.77 -8.62
N SER A 542 1.29 -39.46 -8.40
CA SER A 542 1.19 -38.45 -9.45
C SER A 542 2.44 -38.41 -10.34
N GLU A 543 2.24 -38.37 -11.65
CA GLU A 543 3.31 -38.09 -12.63
C GLU A 543 3.48 -36.60 -12.92
N GLY A 544 2.69 -35.75 -12.25
CA GLY A 544 2.72 -34.30 -12.43
C GLY A 544 3.99 -33.65 -11.89
N ALA A 545 4.29 -32.47 -12.43
CA ALA A 545 5.40 -31.63 -11.98
C ALA A 545 4.89 -30.26 -11.52
N VAL A 546 5.55 -29.72 -10.51
CA VAL A 546 5.39 -28.35 -10.05
C VAL A 546 6.59 -27.55 -10.54
N VAL A 547 6.34 -26.43 -11.22
CA VAL A 547 7.37 -25.47 -11.63
C VAL A 547 7.10 -24.15 -10.91
N ASP A 548 8.02 -23.78 -10.02
CA ASP A 548 8.03 -22.50 -9.34
C ASP A 548 8.92 -21.52 -10.11
N LEU A 549 8.30 -20.51 -10.73
CA LEU A 549 8.96 -19.44 -11.48
C LEU A 549 9.18 -18.23 -10.58
N ALA A 550 10.41 -18.04 -10.12
CA ALA A 550 10.81 -16.95 -9.25
C ALA A 550 11.52 -15.84 -10.03
N LEU A 551 11.17 -14.58 -9.73
CA LEU A 551 11.84 -13.40 -10.29
C LEU A 551 12.87 -12.90 -9.27
N TYR A 552 14.15 -12.91 -9.63
CA TYR A 552 15.23 -12.49 -8.72
C TYR A 552 16.36 -11.83 -9.50
N ARG A 553 16.74 -10.61 -9.10
CA ARG A 553 17.81 -9.79 -9.73
C ARG A 553 17.69 -9.71 -11.27
N GLY A 554 16.48 -9.43 -11.76
CA GLY A 554 16.24 -9.34 -13.21
C GLY A 554 16.26 -10.67 -13.95
N ARG A 555 16.32 -11.81 -13.24
CA ARG A 555 16.33 -13.15 -13.85
C ARG A 555 15.10 -13.95 -13.46
N VAL A 556 14.65 -14.80 -14.38
CA VAL A 556 13.64 -15.84 -14.14
C VAL A 556 14.35 -17.12 -13.74
N LEU A 557 14.04 -17.63 -12.56
CA LEU A 557 14.54 -18.91 -12.05
C LEU A 557 13.40 -19.92 -12.03
N ALA A 558 13.62 -21.13 -12.55
CA ALA A 558 12.64 -22.21 -12.53
C ALA A 558 13.09 -23.32 -11.57
N ALA A 559 12.39 -23.48 -10.45
CA ALA A 559 12.54 -24.61 -9.55
C ALA A 559 11.48 -25.67 -9.87
N ARG A 560 11.91 -26.78 -10.45
CA ARG A 560 11.05 -27.89 -10.84
C ARG A 560 11.06 -28.97 -9.76
N VAL A 561 9.89 -29.43 -9.34
CA VAL A 561 9.69 -30.46 -8.30
C VAL A 561 8.71 -31.51 -8.82
N ASP A 562 9.09 -32.78 -8.75
CA ASP A 562 8.19 -33.92 -8.97
C ASP A 562 8.41 -35.01 -7.92
N ALA A 563 7.70 -36.14 -8.05
CA ALA A 563 7.87 -37.30 -7.17
C ALA A 563 9.32 -37.83 -7.14
N ARG A 564 10.06 -37.72 -8.25
CA ARG A 564 11.41 -38.28 -8.44
C ARG A 564 12.49 -37.39 -7.85
N GLY A 565 12.36 -36.06 -7.94
CA GLY A 565 13.38 -35.14 -7.50
C GLY A 565 13.09 -33.67 -7.81
N THR A 566 14.16 -32.88 -7.80
CA THR A 566 14.10 -31.44 -8.00
C THR A 566 15.24 -30.96 -8.89
N SER A 567 15.00 -29.92 -9.68
CA SER A 567 16.04 -29.22 -10.45
C SER A 567 15.81 -27.71 -10.40
N LEU A 568 16.88 -26.95 -10.58
CA LEU A 568 16.85 -25.49 -10.60
C LEU A 568 17.54 -25.02 -11.89
N HIS A 569 16.87 -24.11 -12.60
CA HIS A 569 17.34 -23.59 -13.87
C HIS A 569 17.32 -22.06 -13.83
N ASP A 570 18.39 -21.43 -14.31
CA ASP A 570 18.44 -19.99 -14.57
C ASP A 570 18.04 -19.78 -16.03
N VAL A 571 16.84 -19.26 -16.22
CA VAL A 571 16.13 -19.41 -17.49
C VAL A 571 16.48 -18.28 -18.45
N VAL A 572 16.22 -17.04 -18.04
CA VAL A 572 16.25 -15.86 -18.93
C VAL A 572 16.14 -14.56 -18.14
N ASP A 573 16.45 -13.45 -18.80
CA ASP A 573 16.15 -12.10 -18.30
C ASP A 573 14.63 -11.87 -18.19
N VAL A 574 14.21 -11.23 -17.11
CA VAL A 574 12.79 -10.96 -16.80
C VAL A 574 12.19 -10.01 -17.83
N ASP A 575 12.94 -9.02 -18.31
CA ASP A 575 12.40 -8.01 -19.21
C ASP A 575 12.16 -8.58 -20.62
N GLU A 576 12.98 -9.55 -21.06
CA GLU A 576 12.73 -10.30 -22.29
C GLU A 576 11.40 -11.08 -22.22
N VAL A 577 11.17 -11.80 -21.12
CA VAL A 577 9.93 -12.57 -20.92
C VAL A 577 8.72 -11.64 -20.82
N ARG A 578 8.86 -10.54 -20.07
CA ARG A 578 7.79 -9.53 -19.96
C ARG A 578 7.40 -9.02 -21.33
N GLU A 579 8.39 -8.68 -22.16
CA GLU A 579 8.17 -8.16 -23.50
C GLU A 579 7.47 -9.17 -24.42
N ARG A 580 7.89 -10.44 -24.39
CA ARG A 580 7.24 -11.51 -25.15
C ARG A 580 5.80 -11.76 -24.67
N CYS A 581 5.57 -11.77 -23.36
CA CYS A 581 4.22 -11.87 -22.81
C CYS A 581 3.34 -10.67 -23.22
N ARG A 582 3.89 -9.45 -23.30
CA ARG A 582 3.14 -8.27 -23.80
C ARG A 582 2.68 -8.47 -25.24
N ARG A 583 3.58 -8.96 -26.10
CA ARG A 583 3.30 -9.21 -27.52
C ARG A 583 2.28 -10.31 -27.74
N VAL A 584 2.41 -11.44 -27.05
CA VAL A 584 1.39 -12.52 -27.07
C VAL A 584 0.00 -11.97 -26.75
N GLN A 585 -0.13 -11.15 -25.71
CA GLN A 585 -1.42 -10.55 -25.35
C GLN A 585 -1.91 -9.54 -26.40
N ALA A 586 -1.02 -8.76 -27.01
CA ALA A 586 -1.36 -7.82 -28.07
C ALA A 586 -1.85 -8.54 -29.33
N ASP A 587 -1.15 -9.59 -29.76
CA ASP A 587 -1.52 -10.38 -30.94
C ASP A 587 -2.86 -11.10 -30.73
N GLN A 588 -3.10 -11.65 -29.53
CA GLN A 588 -4.40 -12.24 -29.20
C GLN A 588 -5.56 -11.22 -29.24
N ARG A 589 -5.34 -9.99 -28.77
CA ARG A 589 -6.33 -8.90 -28.90
C ARG A 589 -6.64 -8.57 -30.35
N ILE A 590 -5.61 -8.53 -31.21
CA ILE A 590 -5.78 -8.31 -32.65
C ILE A 590 -6.62 -9.44 -33.25
N LEU A 591 -6.23 -10.69 -32.98
CA LEU A 591 -6.88 -11.89 -33.54
C LEU A 591 -8.31 -12.08 -33.08
N ALA A 592 -8.69 -11.49 -31.95
CA ALA A 592 -10.07 -11.49 -31.46
C ALA A 592 -11.02 -10.67 -32.35
N ASN A 593 -10.50 -9.67 -33.07
CA ASN A 593 -11.30 -8.87 -33.97
C ASN A 593 -11.54 -9.61 -35.30
N ARG A 594 -12.80 -9.98 -35.56
CA ARG A 594 -13.21 -10.69 -36.79
C ARG A 594 -13.06 -9.86 -38.08
N LEU A 595 -12.97 -8.54 -37.96
CA LEU A 595 -12.94 -7.61 -39.11
C LEU A 595 -11.52 -7.25 -39.55
N ILE A 596 -10.49 -7.85 -38.94
CA ILE A 596 -9.11 -7.57 -39.35
C ILE A 596 -8.84 -8.09 -40.78
N PRO A 597 -8.09 -7.35 -41.61
CA PRO A 597 -7.69 -7.83 -42.93
C PRO A 597 -6.82 -9.08 -42.84
N GLU A 598 -6.97 -10.00 -43.81
CA GLU A 598 -6.22 -11.27 -43.85
C GLU A 598 -4.69 -11.11 -43.72
N PRO A 599 -4.02 -10.15 -44.39
CA PRO A 599 -2.57 -9.99 -44.24
C PRO A 599 -2.15 -9.63 -42.80
N LEU A 600 -3.00 -8.87 -42.10
CA LEU A 600 -2.74 -8.47 -40.70
C LEU A 600 -3.00 -9.65 -39.75
N ARG A 601 -4.01 -10.47 -40.07
CA ARG A 601 -4.30 -11.73 -39.37
C ARG A 601 -3.14 -12.70 -39.48
N GLU A 602 -2.64 -12.95 -40.69
CA GLU A 602 -1.49 -13.83 -40.94
C GLU A 602 -0.25 -13.34 -40.20
N ALA A 603 0.02 -12.03 -40.21
CA ALA A 603 1.13 -11.43 -39.48
C ALA A 603 1.00 -11.61 -37.96
N ALA A 604 -0.18 -11.37 -37.40
CA ALA A 604 -0.44 -11.56 -35.97
C ALA A 604 -0.34 -13.03 -35.55
N LEU A 605 -0.81 -13.98 -36.38
CA LEU A 605 -0.65 -15.42 -36.14
C LEU A 605 0.83 -15.83 -36.18
N GLY A 606 1.59 -15.34 -37.16
CA GLY A 606 3.02 -15.61 -37.27
C GLY A 606 3.83 -15.07 -36.09
N SER A 607 3.51 -13.84 -35.65
CA SER A 607 4.08 -13.21 -34.45
C SER A 607 3.76 -14.02 -33.19
N LEU A 608 2.48 -14.32 -32.98
CA LEU A 608 1.99 -15.10 -31.84
C LEU A 608 2.66 -16.48 -31.77
N ALA A 609 2.73 -17.22 -32.88
CA ALA A 609 3.37 -18.52 -32.94
C ALA A 609 4.86 -18.45 -32.61
N THR A 610 5.56 -17.43 -33.12
CA THR A 610 6.98 -17.19 -32.85
C THR A 610 7.23 -16.91 -31.37
N ASP A 611 6.42 -16.04 -30.75
CA ASP A 611 6.58 -15.69 -29.34
C ASP A 611 6.18 -16.84 -28.41
N LEU A 612 5.14 -17.61 -28.73
CA LEU A 612 4.75 -18.81 -27.98
C LEU A 612 5.81 -19.92 -28.08
N ASP A 613 6.39 -20.18 -29.26
CA ASP A 613 7.49 -21.14 -29.43
C ASP A 613 8.73 -20.73 -28.62
N TRP A 614 9.07 -19.44 -28.66
CA TRP A 614 10.19 -18.92 -27.87
C TRP A 614 9.92 -19.09 -26.36
N LEU A 615 8.73 -18.73 -25.89
CA LEU A 615 8.35 -18.87 -24.48
C LEU A 615 8.34 -20.34 -24.04
N ASP A 616 7.84 -21.25 -24.88
CA ASP A 616 7.82 -22.68 -24.62
C ASP A 616 9.22 -23.26 -24.48
N ARG A 617 10.09 -23.02 -25.46
CA ARG A 617 11.47 -23.51 -25.44
C ARG A 617 12.28 -22.90 -24.29
N THR A 618 12.17 -21.60 -24.07
CA THR A 618 12.91 -20.90 -23.02
C THR A 618 12.42 -21.32 -21.64
N LEU A 619 11.11 -21.30 -21.36
CA LEU A 619 10.60 -21.56 -20.01
C LEU A 619 10.55 -23.05 -19.65
N LEU A 620 10.30 -23.94 -20.62
CA LEU A 620 9.99 -25.36 -20.36
C LEU A 620 11.00 -26.35 -20.95
N GLY A 621 11.83 -25.93 -21.91
CA GLY A 621 12.65 -26.83 -22.73
C GLY A 621 13.60 -27.73 -21.92
N GLU A 622 14.13 -27.25 -20.80
CA GLU A 622 15.07 -27.99 -19.95
C GLU A 622 14.40 -28.76 -18.78
N LEU A 623 13.07 -28.71 -18.68
CA LEU A 623 12.34 -29.18 -17.48
C LEU A 623 11.79 -30.62 -17.57
N ASP A 624 11.88 -31.26 -18.73
CA ASP A 624 11.38 -32.61 -19.02
C ASP A 624 9.91 -32.81 -18.59
N LEU A 625 9.01 -32.07 -19.25
CA LEU A 625 7.59 -31.94 -18.90
C LEU A 625 6.61 -32.49 -19.96
N ALA A 626 7.13 -33.11 -21.02
CA ALA A 626 6.32 -33.50 -22.18
C ALA A 626 5.13 -34.39 -21.79
N GLY A 627 3.91 -33.94 -22.12
CA GLY A 627 2.65 -34.66 -21.88
C GLY A 627 2.21 -34.79 -20.41
N ARG A 628 3.01 -34.32 -19.45
CA ARG A 628 2.73 -34.46 -18.01
C ARG A 628 1.84 -33.34 -17.49
N PRO A 629 0.97 -33.58 -16.49
CA PRO A 629 0.29 -32.50 -15.78
C PRO A 629 1.29 -31.52 -15.16
N LEU A 630 1.03 -30.23 -15.34
CA LEU A 630 1.92 -29.16 -14.88
C LEU A 630 1.18 -28.23 -13.93
N TYR A 631 1.78 -27.98 -12.77
CA TYR A 631 1.40 -26.87 -11.90
C TYR A 631 2.44 -25.77 -11.99
N VAL A 632 2.02 -24.55 -12.27
CA VAL A 632 2.91 -23.39 -12.35
C VAL A 632 2.61 -22.45 -11.18
N ALA A 633 3.62 -22.21 -10.34
CA ALA A 633 3.60 -21.13 -9.37
C ALA A 633 4.35 -19.92 -9.95
N ALA A 634 3.62 -18.91 -10.41
CA ALA A 634 4.16 -17.76 -11.12
C ALA A 634 3.56 -16.44 -10.66
N ARG A 635 4.31 -15.35 -10.84
CA ARG A 635 3.92 -13.97 -10.54
C ARG A 635 4.08 -13.10 -11.78
N ASP A 636 3.64 -11.85 -11.70
CA ASP A 636 3.75 -10.91 -12.84
C ASP A 636 2.97 -11.47 -14.06
N ARG A 637 3.34 -11.08 -15.28
CA ARG A 637 2.71 -11.52 -16.54
C ARG A 637 2.79 -13.03 -16.81
N LEU A 638 3.72 -13.73 -16.15
CA LEU A 638 3.84 -15.20 -16.25
C LEU A 638 2.62 -15.92 -15.66
N ALA A 639 1.95 -15.33 -14.66
CA ALA A 639 0.72 -15.90 -14.11
C ALA A 639 -0.43 -15.87 -15.14
N SER A 640 -0.45 -14.85 -16.02
CA SER A 640 -1.47 -14.66 -17.06
C SER A 640 -1.05 -15.16 -18.44
N LEU A 641 0.06 -15.90 -18.56
CA LEU A 641 0.47 -16.50 -19.82
C LEU A 641 -0.56 -17.58 -20.22
N PRO A 642 -1.02 -17.66 -21.48
CA PRO A 642 -1.89 -18.75 -21.93
C PRO A 642 -1.09 -20.05 -22.03
N TRP A 643 -0.81 -20.70 -20.89
CA TRP A 643 0.09 -21.86 -20.83
C TRP A 643 -0.34 -23.03 -21.73
N GLY A 644 -1.65 -23.23 -21.94
CA GLY A 644 -2.16 -24.26 -22.86
C GLY A 644 -1.94 -23.94 -24.34
N ALA A 645 -1.61 -22.69 -24.68
CA ALA A 645 -1.26 -22.25 -26.03
C ALA A 645 0.21 -22.53 -26.39
N LEU A 646 1.05 -22.84 -25.39
CA LEU A 646 2.44 -23.20 -25.64
C LEU A 646 2.53 -24.57 -26.37
N PRO A 647 3.36 -24.71 -27.42
CA PRO A 647 3.43 -25.93 -28.22
C PRO A 647 3.61 -27.22 -27.42
N SER A 648 4.48 -27.27 -26.41
CA SER A 648 4.71 -28.48 -25.60
C SER A 648 3.56 -28.82 -24.64
N ARG A 649 2.61 -27.89 -24.46
CA ARG A 649 1.51 -27.98 -23.50
C ARG A 649 0.14 -28.19 -24.14
N ARG A 650 0.07 -28.18 -25.47
CA ARG A 650 -1.18 -28.41 -26.19
C ARG A 650 -1.77 -29.78 -25.84
N GLY A 651 -3.00 -29.79 -25.32
CA GLY A 651 -3.67 -31.00 -24.83
C GLY A 651 -3.15 -31.56 -23.50
N ALA A 652 -2.21 -30.89 -22.83
CA ALA A 652 -1.69 -31.29 -21.52
C ALA A 652 -2.24 -30.40 -20.39
N ALA A 653 -2.72 -31.02 -19.32
CA ALA A 653 -3.30 -30.32 -18.17
C ALA A 653 -2.28 -29.34 -17.56
N THR A 654 -2.66 -28.07 -17.46
CA THR A 654 -1.83 -27.03 -16.84
C THR A 654 -2.66 -26.18 -15.89
N LEU A 655 -2.21 -26.08 -14.64
CA LEU A 655 -2.85 -25.32 -13.56
C LEU A 655 -1.89 -24.23 -13.06
N VAL A 656 -2.40 -23.02 -12.83
CA VAL A 656 -1.56 -21.87 -12.48
C VAL A 656 -2.02 -21.21 -11.18
N ASN A 657 -1.08 -20.73 -10.38
CA ASN A 657 -1.36 -19.92 -9.20
C ASN A 657 -0.17 -19.01 -8.84
N SER A 658 -0.36 -18.09 -7.90
CA SER A 658 0.70 -17.17 -7.43
C SER A 658 1.66 -17.76 -6.40
N TRP A 659 1.35 -18.97 -5.92
CA TRP A 659 2.11 -19.76 -4.95
C TRP A 659 1.64 -21.23 -4.98
N VAL A 660 2.36 -22.12 -4.32
CA VAL A 660 2.01 -23.55 -4.23
C VAL A 660 1.08 -23.79 -3.03
N ALA A 661 -0.22 -23.77 -3.32
CA ALA A 661 -1.28 -24.03 -2.36
C ALA A 661 -1.78 -25.47 -2.48
N PRO A 662 -1.76 -26.31 -1.44
CA PRO A 662 -2.46 -27.59 -1.50
C PRO A 662 -3.98 -27.35 -1.52
N ALA A 663 -4.72 -28.10 -2.34
CA ALA A 663 -6.17 -28.09 -2.32
C ALA A 663 -6.69 -28.48 -0.91
N ARG A 664 -7.60 -27.67 -0.36
CA ARG A 664 -8.17 -27.86 0.99
C ARG A 664 -9.61 -28.35 0.97
N GLN A 665 -10.28 -28.27 -0.17
CA GLN A 665 -11.70 -28.57 -0.30
C GLN A 665 -11.95 -29.54 -1.46
N GLY A 666 -12.90 -30.45 -1.25
CA GLY A 666 -13.33 -31.40 -2.27
C GLY A 666 -14.23 -30.77 -3.32
N ARG A 667 -14.52 -31.54 -4.38
CA ARG A 667 -15.47 -31.14 -5.42
C ARG A 667 -16.86 -30.94 -4.82
N ARG A 668 -17.48 -29.78 -5.08
CA ARG A 668 -18.90 -29.55 -4.79
C ARG A 668 -19.75 -30.26 -5.85
N SER A 669 -20.85 -30.90 -5.42
CA SER A 669 -21.90 -31.40 -6.32
C SER A 669 -23.10 -30.47 -6.27
N GLY A 670 -23.75 -30.23 -7.40
CA GLY A 670 -24.88 -29.31 -7.49
C GLY A 670 -25.13 -28.86 -8.93
N PRO A 671 -26.14 -28.01 -9.15
CA PRO A 671 -26.49 -27.51 -10.48
C PRO A 671 -25.39 -26.62 -11.07
N ALA A 672 -25.47 -26.43 -12.38
CA ALA A 672 -24.75 -25.37 -13.07
C ALA A 672 -25.53 -24.05 -13.02
N LEU A 673 -24.85 -22.95 -12.76
CA LEU A 673 -25.36 -21.61 -13.05
C LEU A 673 -24.69 -21.11 -14.33
N VAL A 674 -25.49 -20.72 -15.33
CA VAL A 674 -25.00 -20.22 -16.61
C VAL A 674 -25.58 -18.84 -16.86
N VAL A 675 -24.73 -17.85 -17.10
CA VAL A 675 -25.11 -16.45 -17.21
C VAL A 675 -24.59 -15.87 -18.51
N ALA A 676 -25.46 -15.19 -19.27
CA ALA A 676 -25.06 -14.36 -20.40
C ALA A 676 -25.24 -12.88 -20.04
N GLY A 677 -24.17 -12.11 -20.19
CA GLY A 677 -24.18 -10.66 -20.01
C GLY A 677 -24.63 -9.91 -21.25
N PRO A 678 -24.98 -8.62 -21.12
CA PRO A 678 -25.38 -7.81 -22.27
C PRO A 678 -24.20 -7.52 -23.21
N ASP A 679 -24.52 -7.13 -24.44
CA ASP A 679 -23.56 -6.63 -25.46
C ASP A 679 -22.52 -7.64 -25.94
N LEU A 680 -22.85 -8.93 -25.90
CA LEU A 680 -22.10 -10.01 -26.50
C LEU A 680 -23.03 -10.74 -27.49
N ALA A 681 -22.71 -10.66 -28.79
CA ALA A 681 -23.64 -11.05 -29.86
C ALA A 681 -24.06 -12.54 -29.78
N ASP A 682 -23.17 -13.41 -29.29
CA ASP A 682 -23.42 -14.85 -29.20
C ASP A 682 -23.42 -15.39 -27.76
N ALA A 683 -23.37 -14.54 -26.72
CA ALA A 683 -23.31 -15.01 -25.32
C ALA A 683 -24.54 -15.83 -24.92
N ASP A 684 -25.75 -15.44 -25.35
CA ASP A 684 -26.97 -16.21 -25.10
C ASP A 684 -26.87 -17.62 -25.70
N ARG A 685 -26.36 -17.73 -26.93
CA ARG A 685 -26.21 -19.02 -27.62
C ARG A 685 -25.17 -19.90 -26.95
N GLU A 686 -24.08 -19.30 -26.47
CA GLU A 686 -23.07 -19.99 -25.68
C GLU A 686 -23.67 -20.50 -24.36
N ALA A 687 -24.42 -19.65 -23.65
CA ALA A 687 -25.06 -20.01 -22.39
C ALA A 687 -26.01 -21.20 -22.56
N TRP A 688 -26.89 -21.17 -23.57
CA TRP A 688 -27.77 -22.31 -23.85
C TRP A 688 -27.00 -23.57 -24.24
N ALA A 689 -25.96 -23.46 -25.06
CA ALA A 689 -25.13 -24.61 -25.45
C ALA A 689 -24.37 -25.22 -24.26
N VAL A 690 -23.99 -24.43 -23.27
CA VAL A 690 -23.40 -24.91 -22.02
C VAL A 690 -24.46 -25.55 -21.13
N ALA A 691 -25.63 -24.91 -20.98
CA ALA A 691 -26.72 -25.41 -20.16
C ALA A 691 -27.21 -26.79 -20.60
N ASP A 692 -27.31 -27.04 -21.91
CA ASP A 692 -27.70 -28.32 -22.51
C ASP A 692 -26.78 -29.50 -22.14
N VAL A 693 -25.57 -29.23 -21.66
CA VAL A 693 -24.62 -30.27 -21.20
C VAL A 693 -24.96 -30.77 -19.81
N TRP A 694 -25.64 -29.97 -18.99
CA TRP A 694 -25.92 -30.27 -17.59
C TRP A 694 -27.34 -30.79 -17.40
N HIS A 695 -27.49 -31.78 -16.52
CA HIS A 695 -28.81 -32.30 -16.18
C HIS A 695 -29.67 -31.29 -15.41
N ASP A 696 -29.02 -30.43 -14.61
CA ASP A 696 -29.63 -29.39 -13.80
C ASP A 696 -28.82 -28.10 -13.97
N ALA A 697 -29.41 -27.12 -14.65
CA ALA A 697 -28.81 -25.83 -14.95
C ALA A 697 -29.82 -24.70 -14.79
N THR A 698 -29.43 -23.65 -14.06
CA THR A 698 -30.12 -22.36 -14.06
C THR A 698 -29.48 -21.45 -15.08
N VAL A 699 -30.27 -20.91 -16.01
CA VAL A 699 -29.81 -20.04 -17.09
C VAL A 699 -30.36 -18.63 -16.84
N LEU A 700 -29.48 -17.64 -16.75
CA LEU A 700 -29.84 -16.23 -16.62
C LEU A 700 -29.36 -15.47 -17.86
N VAL A 701 -30.29 -14.94 -18.66
CA VAL A 701 -30.00 -14.21 -19.91
C VAL A 701 -30.86 -12.95 -20.01
N GLY A 702 -30.44 -12.01 -20.86
CA GLY A 702 -31.19 -10.77 -21.10
C GLY A 702 -31.47 -10.00 -19.79
N ALA A 703 -32.73 -9.60 -19.58
CA ALA A 703 -33.11 -8.82 -18.39
C ALA A 703 -33.08 -9.61 -17.07
N GLU A 704 -32.99 -10.95 -17.12
CA GLU A 704 -32.96 -11.81 -15.92
C GLU A 704 -31.55 -11.95 -15.33
N ALA A 705 -30.52 -11.67 -16.13
CA ALA A 705 -29.11 -11.71 -15.72
C ALA A 705 -28.72 -10.49 -14.87
N THR A 706 -29.38 -10.31 -13.72
CA THR A 706 -29.14 -9.22 -12.77
C THR A 706 -28.09 -9.59 -11.72
N CYS A 707 -27.44 -8.59 -11.12
CA CYS A 707 -26.48 -8.78 -10.03
C CYS A 707 -27.06 -9.62 -8.87
N ASP A 708 -28.29 -9.33 -8.46
CA ASP A 708 -28.97 -10.08 -7.38
C ASP A 708 -29.26 -11.53 -7.76
N ALA A 709 -29.78 -11.78 -8.97
CA ALA A 709 -30.10 -13.13 -9.42
C ALA A 709 -28.84 -14.00 -9.54
N VAL A 710 -27.74 -13.44 -10.05
CA VAL A 710 -26.45 -14.14 -10.15
C VAL A 710 -25.93 -14.48 -8.75
N ARG A 711 -25.88 -13.51 -7.82
CA ARG A 711 -25.45 -13.77 -6.44
C ARG A 711 -26.28 -14.86 -5.76
N ALA A 712 -27.60 -14.81 -5.91
CA ALA A 712 -28.49 -15.82 -5.34
C ALA A 712 -28.23 -17.21 -5.95
N GLY A 713 -28.06 -17.30 -7.26
CA GLY A 713 -27.78 -18.57 -7.94
C GLY A 713 -26.41 -19.17 -7.60
N MET A 714 -25.40 -18.34 -7.30
CA MET A 714 -24.07 -18.81 -6.92
C MET A 714 -24.05 -19.57 -5.59
N ALA A 715 -25.02 -19.32 -4.70
CA ALA A 715 -25.03 -19.93 -3.37
C ALA A 715 -25.14 -21.47 -3.41
N ASP A 716 -25.82 -22.03 -4.41
CA ASP A 716 -26.10 -23.47 -4.54
C ASP A 716 -25.33 -24.16 -5.68
N ALA A 717 -24.74 -23.38 -6.60
CA ALA A 717 -24.08 -23.90 -7.79
C ALA A 717 -22.79 -24.67 -7.47
N SER A 718 -22.55 -25.76 -8.22
CA SER A 718 -21.25 -26.45 -8.23
C SER A 718 -20.30 -25.88 -9.28
N ILE A 719 -20.87 -25.29 -10.33
CA ILE A 719 -20.16 -24.64 -11.40
C ILE A 719 -20.91 -23.37 -11.82
N VAL A 720 -20.16 -22.30 -12.07
CA VAL A 720 -20.69 -21.03 -12.55
C VAL A 720 -20.01 -20.69 -13.87
N HIS A 721 -20.79 -20.52 -14.94
CA HIS A 721 -20.32 -20.08 -16.25
C HIS A 721 -20.81 -18.67 -16.53
N LEU A 722 -19.89 -17.73 -16.70
CA LEU A 722 -20.17 -16.33 -16.96
C LEU A 722 -19.67 -15.96 -18.37
N ALA A 723 -20.60 -15.86 -19.31
CA ALA A 723 -20.40 -15.28 -20.64
C ALA A 723 -20.76 -13.78 -20.59
N THR A 724 -19.96 -13.02 -19.85
CA THR A 724 -20.17 -11.59 -19.53
C THR A 724 -18.90 -10.77 -19.79
N HIS A 725 -19.01 -9.51 -20.21
CA HIS A 725 -17.84 -8.61 -20.24
C HIS A 725 -17.21 -8.52 -18.86
N GLY A 726 -15.89 -8.68 -18.76
CA GLY A 726 -15.15 -8.51 -17.52
C GLY A 726 -14.41 -7.19 -17.53
N THR A 727 -14.16 -6.60 -16.37
CA THR A 727 -13.28 -5.43 -16.25
C THR A 727 -12.27 -5.70 -15.14
N HIS A 728 -10.98 -5.51 -15.45
CA HIS A 728 -9.90 -5.66 -14.49
C HIS A 728 -9.45 -4.30 -13.99
N GLU A 729 -9.61 -4.06 -12.69
CA GLU A 729 -9.09 -2.87 -12.05
C GLU A 729 -7.73 -3.15 -11.42
N GLN A 730 -6.67 -2.65 -12.06
CA GLN A 730 -5.29 -2.95 -11.71
C GLN A 730 -4.96 -2.53 -10.28
N ASP A 731 -5.27 -1.27 -9.94
CA ASP A 731 -4.96 -0.68 -8.64
C ASP A 731 -5.97 -1.11 -7.56
N ASN A 732 -7.11 -1.69 -7.99
CA ASN A 732 -8.23 -1.93 -7.09
C ASN A 732 -8.99 -3.24 -7.43
N PRO A 733 -8.39 -4.40 -7.15
CA PRO A 733 -8.87 -5.71 -7.61
C PRO A 733 -10.27 -6.06 -7.12
N VAL A 734 -10.66 -5.54 -5.97
CA VAL A 734 -11.98 -5.74 -5.35
C VAL A 734 -13.10 -5.03 -6.12
N PHE A 735 -12.75 -4.09 -7.02
CA PHE A 735 -13.64 -3.46 -8.00
C PHE A 735 -13.45 -4.00 -9.42
N SER A 736 -12.68 -5.08 -9.61
CA SER A 736 -12.83 -5.89 -10.82
C SER A 736 -14.27 -6.40 -10.88
N SER A 737 -14.87 -6.42 -12.07
CA SER A 737 -16.31 -6.73 -12.20
C SER A 737 -16.62 -7.57 -13.43
N VAL A 738 -17.82 -8.13 -13.42
CA VAL A 738 -18.48 -8.68 -14.61
C VAL A 738 -19.73 -7.87 -14.90
N ARG A 739 -20.00 -7.59 -16.18
CA ARG A 739 -21.17 -6.82 -16.59
C ARG A 739 -22.40 -7.71 -16.70
N LEU A 740 -23.45 -7.26 -16.03
CA LEU A 740 -24.78 -7.87 -15.98
C LEU A 740 -25.83 -6.89 -16.50
N ALA A 741 -27.09 -7.32 -16.56
CA ALA A 741 -28.19 -6.56 -17.15
C ALA A 741 -28.45 -5.20 -16.46
N ASP A 742 -28.19 -5.13 -15.16
CA ASP A 742 -28.37 -3.97 -14.29
C ASP A 742 -27.05 -3.25 -13.94
N GLY A 743 -25.96 -3.60 -14.62
CA GLY A 743 -24.64 -2.97 -14.49
C GLY A 743 -23.53 -3.92 -14.04
N PRO A 744 -22.36 -3.41 -13.62
CA PRO A 744 -21.25 -4.22 -13.10
C PRO A 744 -21.54 -4.84 -11.72
N LEU A 745 -21.33 -6.16 -11.63
CA LEU A 745 -21.19 -6.92 -10.38
C LEU A 745 -19.72 -6.93 -9.97
N PHE A 746 -19.37 -6.21 -8.92
CA PHE A 746 -18.01 -6.09 -8.44
C PHE A 746 -17.59 -7.31 -7.59
N ALA A 747 -16.30 -7.64 -7.62
CA ALA A 747 -15.74 -8.78 -6.90
C ALA A 747 -15.99 -8.73 -5.38
N HIS A 748 -15.97 -7.55 -4.78
CA HIS A 748 -16.28 -7.37 -3.35
C HIS A 748 -17.72 -7.71 -2.98
N GLU A 749 -18.65 -7.60 -3.93
CA GLU A 749 -20.06 -7.95 -3.72
C GLU A 749 -20.30 -9.47 -3.66
N LEU A 750 -19.29 -10.28 -4.01
CA LEU A 750 -19.34 -11.73 -3.89
C LEU A 750 -18.91 -12.23 -2.50
N ASP A 751 -18.36 -11.35 -1.64
CA ASP A 751 -17.89 -11.76 -0.32
C ASP A 751 -19.04 -12.12 0.63
N GLY A 752 -18.93 -13.27 1.29
CA GLY A 752 -20.01 -13.93 2.03
C GLY A 752 -20.74 -15.03 1.26
N THR A 753 -20.49 -15.15 -0.06
CA THR A 753 -20.92 -16.31 -0.85
C THR A 753 -19.93 -17.45 -0.62
N ASP A 754 -20.42 -18.64 -0.23
CA ASP A 754 -19.57 -19.82 -0.10
C ASP A 754 -19.21 -20.38 -1.49
N LEU A 755 -18.06 -19.97 -2.01
CA LEU A 755 -17.50 -20.51 -3.27
C LEU A 755 -16.76 -21.83 -3.06
N GLY A 756 -16.83 -22.40 -1.85
CA GLY A 756 -16.13 -23.60 -1.49
C GLY A 756 -16.40 -24.77 -2.45
N GLY A 757 -15.33 -25.32 -3.04
CA GLY A 757 -15.41 -26.48 -3.92
C GLY A 757 -15.98 -26.19 -5.33
N MET A 758 -16.34 -24.94 -5.63
CA MET A 758 -16.95 -24.49 -6.90
C MET A 758 -15.90 -24.30 -8.00
N VAL A 759 -16.27 -24.57 -9.26
CA VAL A 759 -15.50 -24.15 -10.44
C VAL A 759 -16.17 -22.93 -11.07
N VAL A 760 -15.42 -21.86 -11.33
CA VAL A 760 -15.93 -20.67 -12.03
C VAL A 760 -15.29 -20.57 -13.41
N VAL A 761 -16.10 -20.41 -14.45
CA VAL A 761 -15.67 -20.23 -15.84
C VAL A 761 -16.02 -18.81 -16.28
N LEU A 762 -15.01 -18.03 -16.66
CA LEU A 762 -15.12 -16.65 -17.14
C LEU A 762 -14.81 -16.65 -18.64
N SER A 763 -15.86 -16.68 -19.45
CA SER A 763 -15.79 -16.92 -20.90
C SER A 763 -15.43 -15.69 -21.74
N SER A 764 -15.62 -14.48 -21.20
CA SER A 764 -15.33 -13.21 -21.91
C SER A 764 -14.50 -12.25 -21.06
N CYS A 765 -13.75 -11.39 -21.74
CA CYS A 765 -12.47 -10.88 -21.25
C CYS A 765 -12.52 -9.51 -20.60
N ASP A 766 -11.79 -9.41 -19.48
CA ASP A 766 -10.64 -8.50 -19.25
C ASP A 766 -9.99 -8.83 -17.88
N VAL A 767 -10.68 -9.65 -17.08
CA VAL A 767 -10.41 -10.02 -15.68
C VAL A 767 -9.16 -10.88 -15.41
N GLY A 768 -8.50 -11.40 -16.45
CA GLY A 768 -7.29 -12.25 -16.33
C GLY A 768 -5.95 -11.52 -16.47
N VAL A 769 -5.95 -10.21 -16.76
CA VAL A 769 -4.72 -9.42 -16.97
C VAL A 769 -4.06 -9.14 -15.61
N GLY A 770 -3.00 -9.84 -15.24
CA GLY A 770 -2.26 -9.55 -14.00
C GLY A 770 -1.48 -8.25 -14.11
N SER A 771 -1.79 -7.27 -13.25
CA SER A 771 -0.94 -6.09 -13.03
C SER A 771 0.19 -6.40 -12.04
N THR A 772 1.31 -5.69 -12.17
CA THR A 772 2.48 -5.81 -11.29
C THR A 772 2.36 -4.85 -10.11
N HIS A 773 2.00 -5.38 -8.93
CA HIS A 773 2.10 -4.66 -7.66
C HIS A 773 3.45 -4.92 -6.97
N VAL A 774 3.80 -4.08 -5.98
CA VAL A 774 4.92 -4.37 -5.06
C VAL A 774 4.66 -5.72 -4.38
N GLY A 775 5.53 -6.70 -4.63
CA GLY A 775 5.34 -8.10 -4.20
C GLY A 775 4.79 -9.04 -5.28
N GLY A 776 4.30 -8.55 -6.42
CA GLY A 776 4.04 -9.34 -7.64
C GLY A 776 2.84 -10.29 -7.60
N GLU A 777 1.89 -10.11 -6.67
CA GLU A 777 0.66 -10.93 -6.69
C GLU A 777 -0.27 -10.51 -7.84
N PRO A 778 -0.74 -11.45 -8.69
CA PRO A 778 -1.79 -11.16 -9.65
C PRO A 778 -3.09 -10.92 -8.90
N LEU A 779 -3.65 -9.75 -9.14
CA LEU A 779 -4.69 -9.17 -8.33
C LEU A 779 -5.82 -8.75 -9.28
N GLY A 780 -6.75 -9.67 -9.52
CA GLY A 780 -7.93 -9.50 -10.37
C GLY A 780 -9.07 -10.40 -9.91
N LEU A 781 -10.18 -10.44 -10.64
CA LEU A 781 -11.36 -11.23 -10.26
C LEU A 781 -11.03 -12.72 -10.00
N THR A 782 -10.12 -13.32 -10.78
CA THR A 782 -9.67 -14.71 -10.58
C THR A 782 -9.04 -14.93 -9.20
N SER A 783 -8.17 -14.00 -8.77
CA SER A 783 -7.53 -14.00 -7.45
C SER A 783 -8.56 -13.86 -6.33
N VAL A 784 -9.56 -12.99 -6.51
CA VAL A 784 -10.63 -12.80 -5.52
C VAL A 784 -11.48 -14.06 -5.40
N LEU A 785 -11.93 -14.66 -6.51
CA LEU A 785 -12.73 -15.88 -6.52
C LEU A 785 -12.00 -17.06 -5.84
N LEU A 786 -10.69 -17.23 -6.12
CA LEU A 786 -9.87 -18.24 -5.45
C LEU A 786 -9.70 -17.97 -3.95
N ARG A 787 -9.59 -16.71 -3.54
CA ARG A 787 -9.54 -16.31 -2.13
C ARG A 787 -10.88 -16.57 -1.41
N LEU A 788 -12.00 -16.39 -2.11
CA LEU A 788 -13.33 -16.71 -1.61
C LEU A 788 -13.61 -18.23 -1.54
N GLY A 789 -12.69 -19.07 -2.01
CA GLY A 789 -12.73 -20.53 -1.81
C GLY A 789 -13.01 -21.34 -3.07
N ALA A 790 -13.09 -20.72 -4.26
CA ALA A 790 -13.26 -21.45 -5.51
C ALA A 790 -12.17 -22.52 -5.68
N ARG A 791 -12.56 -23.74 -6.07
CA ARG A 791 -11.65 -24.85 -6.36
C ARG A 791 -10.81 -24.58 -7.60
N ALA A 792 -11.39 -23.93 -8.60
CA ALA A 792 -10.67 -23.46 -9.78
C ALA A 792 -11.41 -22.31 -10.44
N VAL A 793 -10.66 -21.45 -11.11
CA VAL A 793 -11.21 -20.43 -11.99
C VAL A 793 -10.59 -20.64 -13.37
N ILE A 794 -11.41 -20.92 -14.38
CA ILE A 794 -10.99 -20.94 -15.78
C ILE A 794 -11.34 -19.60 -16.35
N ALA A 795 -10.34 -18.84 -16.79
CA ALA A 795 -10.58 -17.49 -17.28
C ALA A 795 -9.77 -17.22 -18.53
N SER A 796 -10.32 -16.33 -19.37
CA SER A 796 -9.61 -15.83 -20.52
C SER A 796 -8.68 -14.66 -20.15
N VAL A 797 -7.44 -14.70 -20.67
CA VAL A 797 -6.36 -13.73 -20.39
C VAL A 797 -6.18 -12.70 -21.51
N ALA A 798 -6.91 -12.85 -22.62
CA ALA A 798 -7.02 -11.91 -23.74
C ALA A 798 -8.35 -12.17 -24.47
N PRO A 799 -8.98 -11.16 -25.11
CA PRO A 799 -10.26 -11.28 -25.81
C PRO A 799 -10.48 -12.61 -26.54
N LEU A 800 -11.48 -13.37 -26.10
CA LEU A 800 -11.89 -14.63 -26.70
C LEU A 800 -12.98 -14.38 -27.73
N ARG A 801 -12.84 -14.94 -28.92
CA ARG A 801 -13.86 -14.85 -29.97
C ARG A 801 -15.08 -15.68 -29.62
N ASP A 802 -16.25 -15.10 -29.79
CA ASP A 802 -17.55 -15.74 -29.64
C ASP A 802 -17.67 -17.10 -30.37
N ASP A 803 -17.15 -17.23 -31.59
CA ASP A 803 -17.26 -18.48 -32.37
C ASP A 803 -16.38 -19.59 -31.82
N VAL A 804 -15.26 -19.21 -31.22
CA VAL A 804 -14.34 -20.11 -30.53
C VAL A 804 -14.94 -20.53 -29.20
N ALA A 805 -15.48 -19.59 -28.41
CA ALA A 805 -16.13 -19.88 -27.14
C ALA A 805 -17.30 -20.87 -27.32
N ARG A 806 -18.14 -20.70 -28.34
CA ARG A 806 -19.22 -21.65 -28.66
C ARG A 806 -18.74 -23.07 -29.01
N ARG A 807 -17.52 -23.25 -29.50
CA ARG A 807 -16.94 -24.58 -29.76
C ARG A 807 -16.29 -25.17 -28.52
N VAL A 808 -15.53 -24.35 -27.78
CA VAL A 808 -14.69 -24.78 -26.66
C VAL A 808 -15.51 -24.99 -25.38
N MET A 809 -16.42 -24.07 -25.02
CA MET A 809 -17.11 -24.10 -23.73
C MET A 809 -18.00 -25.34 -23.53
N PRO A 810 -18.80 -25.80 -24.52
CA PRO A 810 -19.58 -27.02 -24.35
C PRO A 810 -18.71 -28.28 -24.17
N VAL A 811 -17.53 -28.34 -24.81
CA VAL A 811 -16.58 -29.44 -24.64
C VAL A 811 -15.98 -29.41 -23.24
N LEU A 812 -15.54 -28.22 -22.78
CA LEU A 812 -15.02 -28.01 -21.43
C LEU A 812 -16.03 -28.49 -20.38
N HIS A 813 -17.29 -28.05 -20.48
CA HIS A 813 -18.33 -28.43 -19.51
C HIS A 813 -18.66 -29.92 -19.56
N ARG A 814 -18.54 -30.58 -20.73
CA ARG A 814 -18.77 -32.02 -20.86
C ARG A 814 -17.72 -32.84 -20.13
N GLU A 815 -16.45 -32.43 -20.24
CA GLU A 815 -15.34 -33.02 -19.49
C GLU A 815 -15.50 -32.80 -17.98
N LEU A 816 -15.89 -31.60 -17.55
CA LEU A 816 -16.17 -31.29 -16.14
C LEU A 816 -17.33 -32.11 -15.58
N CYS A 817 -18.42 -32.24 -16.34
CA CYS A 817 -19.56 -33.10 -16.00
C CYS A 817 -19.13 -34.57 -15.89
N GLY A 818 -18.25 -35.02 -16.80
CA GLY A 818 -17.62 -36.35 -16.79
C GLY A 818 -16.63 -36.58 -15.62
N GLY A 819 -16.33 -35.54 -14.84
CA GLY A 819 -15.49 -35.61 -13.65
C GLY A 819 -14.01 -35.39 -13.88
N ALA A 820 -13.61 -34.93 -15.07
CA ALA A 820 -12.25 -34.48 -15.31
C ALA A 820 -11.87 -33.33 -14.36
N SER A 821 -10.57 -33.23 -14.04
CA SER A 821 -10.06 -32.04 -13.34
C SER A 821 -10.24 -30.79 -14.20
N PRO A 822 -10.38 -29.59 -13.62
CA PRO A 822 -10.53 -28.35 -14.41
C PRO A 822 -9.40 -28.12 -15.42
N ALA A 823 -8.15 -28.42 -15.04
CA ALA A 823 -7.00 -28.28 -15.93
C ALA A 823 -7.02 -29.31 -17.07
N THR A 824 -7.46 -30.55 -16.81
CA THR A 824 -7.63 -31.59 -17.84
C THR A 824 -8.77 -31.22 -18.78
N ALA A 825 -9.91 -30.80 -18.25
CA ALA A 825 -11.08 -30.40 -19.04
C ALA A 825 -10.74 -29.26 -20.00
N LEU A 826 -10.01 -28.24 -19.52
CA LEU A 826 -9.54 -27.15 -20.36
C LEU A 826 -8.57 -27.64 -21.44
N ALA A 827 -7.59 -28.46 -21.07
CA ALA A 827 -6.61 -28.99 -22.02
C ALA A 827 -7.26 -29.79 -23.15
N THR A 828 -8.23 -30.65 -22.84
CA THR A 828 -9.00 -31.40 -23.83
C THR A 828 -9.80 -30.47 -24.73
N ALA A 829 -10.49 -29.47 -24.15
CA ALA A 829 -11.35 -28.56 -24.90
C ALA A 829 -10.59 -27.69 -25.92
N VAL A 830 -9.36 -27.29 -25.61
CA VAL A 830 -8.54 -26.44 -26.51
C VAL A 830 -7.64 -27.22 -27.47
N ALA A 831 -7.42 -28.52 -27.25
CA ALA A 831 -6.47 -29.32 -28.03
C ALA A 831 -6.80 -29.37 -29.53
N GLY A 832 -8.08 -29.29 -29.89
CA GLY A 832 -8.57 -29.37 -31.26
C GLY A 832 -8.61 -28.04 -32.03
N GLU A 833 -8.35 -26.91 -31.38
CA GLU A 833 -8.50 -25.59 -32.01
C GLU A 833 -7.25 -25.18 -32.81
N GLU A 834 -7.41 -24.79 -34.07
CA GLU A 834 -6.29 -24.43 -34.97
C GLU A 834 -5.47 -23.26 -34.41
N GLU A 835 -6.14 -22.27 -33.83
CA GLU A 835 -5.53 -21.07 -33.27
C GLU A 835 -5.24 -21.22 -31.76
N PRO A 836 -4.15 -20.63 -31.24
CA PRO A 836 -3.84 -20.70 -29.82
C PRO A 836 -4.87 -19.94 -28.97
N ILE A 837 -5.48 -20.63 -28.01
CA ILE A 837 -6.61 -20.12 -27.22
C ILE A 837 -6.14 -19.41 -25.95
N PRO A 838 -6.59 -18.17 -25.66
CA PRO A 838 -6.17 -17.39 -24.50
C PRO A 838 -6.89 -17.81 -23.21
N LEU A 839 -6.98 -19.11 -22.90
CA LEU A 839 -7.62 -19.60 -21.67
C LEU A 839 -6.58 -20.17 -20.71
N VAL A 840 -6.78 -19.89 -19.41
CA VAL A 840 -5.92 -20.37 -18.32
C VAL A 840 -6.79 -20.96 -17.21
N CYS A 841 -6.36 -22.10 -16.66
CA CYS A 841 -6.95 -22.67 -15.46
C CYS A 841 -6.14 -22.22 -14.24
N PHE A 842 -6.78 -21.53 -13.31
CA PHE A 842 -6.21 -21.08 -12.06
C PHE A 842 -6.74 -21.90 -10.88
N GLY A 843 -5.88 -22.25 -9.90
CA GLY A 843 -6.34 -22.98 -8.72
C GLY A 843 -5.24 -23.51 -7.81
N PRO A 844 -5.58 -24.01 -6.61
CA PRO A 844 -4.65 -24.74 -5.76
C PRO A 844 -4.25 -26.08 -6.38
N LEU A 845 -3.05 -26.57 -6.03
CA LEU A 845 -2.52 -27.85 -6.45
C LEU A 845 -3.42 -28.99 -5.93
N ASP A 846 -4.03 -29.69 -6.88
CA ASP A 846 -4.72 -30.96 -6.66
C ASP A 846 -3.73 -32.10 -6.92
N VAL A 847 -3.37 -32.84 -5.87
CA VAL A 847 -2.35 -33.91 -5.96
C VAL A 847 -2.93 -35.28 -6.24
N GLY A 848 -4.26 -35.47 -6.16
CA GLY A 848 -4.92 -36.76 -6.34
C GLY A 848 -6.31 -36.64 -6.95
#